data_AF-A0A2V6AZD3-F1
#
_entry.id   AF-A0A2V6AZD3-F1
#
_cell.length_a   1.000
_cell.length_b   1.000
_cell.length_c   1.000
_cell.angle_alpha   90.00
_cell.angle_beta   90.00
_cell.angle_gamma   90.00
#
_symmetry.space_group_name_H-M   'P 1'
#
loop_
_entity.id
_entity.type
_entity.pdbx_description
1 polymer ?
#
loop_
_entity_poly.entity_id
_entity_poly.type
_entity_poly.pdbx_seq_one_letter_code
_entity_poly.pdbx_strand_id
1 'polypeptide(L)'
;MNIPKGKKSASIRRKLLVAKQRFLGGKALKRIEYFETQRALSKTTLVRGFVTSESVQSLRISKRPPTSRGPRPIAEYSKADKAKARLIPTKFAANVQLPVWRSLGPHLIPKGQTYGTGGNNKPPVSGRCSGILVSPTNPNHLVLCSAGGGLWETLDQGKTWRPLTDQQPTLSMGAICGAPSSPNIVYAGTGEGDTYSQLGVGLLRSSDGGQTWEHAPSNDLSGIGVFDIAVDPANPLHVWVGTTKKLLESNNGGATWRTVQNVTTWDISINPNDPQEIFVATVLGLIRSTNGGANWTQVGLPGATPGSHFTRMEVCHAPSRPAVVYVGAVQGDSGMLWRRASSGGAFSSERTPSLDPKSDVDQAWYDWCLAVSPTDPDVLYWGAVQLYKGTRGVAGWTWRNISSRSSGDSIHPDQHHLAFDPSNPNVLYACNDGGIFRSPDGGTSWTSLNPGLGITEFEFIIHLESEDTWLIGGTQDNGTLGNPHNTPRERTWDQVAPGDGGDCGADDTNKLCYHSYYGIEIERAPATGEKAFKWVDVSPPAPEEYDALFYPPMDVLEKIVAKAGVTLWVSNDSGDNWEEVDFGGESDEKASAVSIVDRKTIFLGTEKGRLVRIDRASSGWAKGNVTQLTSPRNEFVSDIVVLGASKRVVWTSCSAFGGGHVFRSTNSGKSWSDRTGNIPDIPVNAIVIDPKNHRRIFAATDHGVYQSKNSGSKWTDFSNGLPNAVVGDMILHERRRVLRIGTHNRGAWEVDI
;
A
#
# COMPACT_ATOMS: atom_id res chain seq x y z
N MET A 1 -49.15 56.11 13.28
CA MET A 1 -50.26 55.19 12.94
C MET A 1 -49.80 53.75 13.16
N ASN A 2 -50.73 52.92 13.61
CA ASN A 2 -50.55 51.66 14.36
C ASN A 2 -50.00 50.44 13.56
N ILE A 3 -48.95 49.81 14.12
CA ILE A 3 -48.60 48.38 14.43
C ILE A 3 -49.33 47.19 13.72
N PRO A 4 -48.83 45.91 13.70
CA PRO A 4 -47.46 45.29 13.82
C PRO A 4 -47.12 44.16 12.80
N LYS A 5 -45.84 43.69 12.75
CA LYS A 5 -45.44 42.27 13.05
C LYS A 5 -43.91 41.99 12.97
N GLY A 6 -43.30 41.87 14.15
CA GLY A 6 -42.53 40.72 14.66
C GLY A 6 -41.41 40.04 13.86
N LYS A 7 -40.16 40.22 14.34
CA LYS A 7 -39.00 39.33 14.13
C LYS A 7 -39.24 37.92 14.70
N LYS A 8 -38.83 36.89 13.96
CA LYS A 8 -38.15 35.67 14.44
C LYS A 8 -37.54 34.93 13.23
N SER A 9 -36.24 35.11 13.02
CA SER A 9 -35.43 34.18 12.23
C SER A 9 -35.16 32.95 13.10
N ALA A 10 -35.66 31.78 12.69
CA ALA A 10 -35.23 30.50 13.21
C ALA A 10 -34.88 29.61 12.02
N SER A 11 -33.58 29.45 11.82
CA SER A 11 -33.00 28.40 10.98
C SER A 11 -33.36 27.04 11.57
N ILE A 12 -33.76 26.09 10.72
CA ILE A 12 -33.49 24.64 10.81
C ILE A 12 -34.13 24.01 9.56
N ARG A 13 -33.32 23.52 8.62
CA ARG A 13 -33.43 22.16 8.05
C ARG A 13 -32.36 21.86 7.00
N ARG A 14 -31.72 20.70 7.22
CA ARG A 14 -30.98 19.81 6.31
C ARG A 14 -29.56 20.19 5.90
N LYS A 15 -28.62 19.68 6.71
CA LYS A 15 -27.34 19.10 6.27
C LYS A 15 -27.62 17.90 5.36
N LEU A 16 -27.02 17.86 4.17
CA LEU A 16 -26.19 16.77 3.64
C LEU A 16 -25.81 17.04 2.17
N LEU A 17 -24.62 16.55 1.81
CA LEU A 17 -24.14 16.12 0.49
C LEU A 17 -23.44 17.12 -0.45
N VAL A 18 -22.11 16.86 -0.52
CA VAL A 18 -21.20 16.89 -1.68
C VAL A 18 -20.58 18.23 -2.09
N ALA A 19 -19.35 18.43 -1.60
CA ALA A 19 -18.23 18.80 -2.46
C ALA A 19 -17.12 17.76 -2.21
N LYS A 20 -16.85 16.90 -3.19
CA LYS A 20 -15.70 15.99 -3.24
C LYS A 20 -14.89 16.44 -4.45
N GLN A 21 -13.91 17.31 -4.24
CA GLN A 21 -12.75 17.42 -5.14
C GLN A 21 -11.72 16.38 -4.69
N ARG A 22 -11.25 15.61 -5.66
CA ARG A 22 -10.43 14.41 -5.50
C ARG A 22 -8.98 14.74 -5.80
N PHE A 23 -8.12 14.48 -4.83
CA PHE A 23 -6.68 14.37 -5.04
C PHE A 23 -6.20 13.16 -4.22
N LEU A 24 -5.67 12.17 -4.93
CA LEU A 24 -5.10 10.89 -4.43
C LEU A 24 -3.68 11.12 -3.92
N GLY A 25 -3.10 10.20 -3.15
CA GLY A 25 -1.64 10.16 -3.04
C GLY A 25 -0.99 9.04 -2.21
N GLY A 26 0.24 9.28 -1.72
CA GLY A 26 0.94 8.56 -0.63
C GLY A 26 2.03 9.48 -0.05
N LYS A 27 2.52 9.30 1.19
CA LYS A 27 3.95 9.60 1.48
C LYS A 27 4.82 8.36 1.33
N ALA A 28 4.28 7.19 1.63
CA ALA A 28 4.89 5.93 1.25
C ALA A 28 4.70 5.65 -0.24
N LEU A 29 3.51 5.89 -0.80
CA LEU A 29 3.28 5.67 -2.24
C LEU A 29 4.11 6.62 -3.13
N LYS A 30 4.29 7.90 -2.76
CA LYS A 30 5.21 8.80 -3.48
C LYS A 30 6.69 8.49 -3.27
N ARG A 31 7.12 7.63 -2.33
CA ARG A 31 8.49 7.07 -2.41
C ARG A 31 8.60 6.24 -3.67
N ILE A 32 7.65 5.32 -3.88
CA ILE A 32 7.60 4.46 -5.07
C ILE A 32 7.29 5.27 -6.34
N GLU A 33 6.37 6.24 -6.30
CA GLU A 33 5.95 7.05 -7.45
C GLU A 33 6.91 8.23 -7.77
N TYR A 34 7.68 8.74 -6.81
CA TYR A 34 8.87 9.53 -7.11
C TYR A 34 9.87 8.66 -7.90
N PHE A 35 10.00 7.37 -7.57
CA PHE A 35 10.75 6.42 -8.42
C PHE A 35 10.07 6.09 -9.75
N GLU A 36 8.76 6.31 -9.89
CA GLU A 36 8.05 6.23 -11.18
C GLU A 36 8.23 7.49 -12.04
N THR A 37 8.22 8.68 -11.43
CA THR A 37 8.40 9.97 -12.13
C THR A 37 9.87 10.27 -12.46
N GLN A 38 10.85 9.84 -11.66
CA GLN A 38 12.28 9.88 -12.03
C GLN A 38 12.63 8.93 -13.20
N ARG A 39 11.72 8.03 -13.59
CA ARG A 39 11.86 7.14 -14.76
C ARG A 39 11.16 7.64 -16.03
N ALA A 40 10.34 8.69 -15.96
CA ALA A 40 9.59 9.20 -17.10
C ALA A 40 10.26 10.41 -17.80
N LEU A 41 11.51 10.27 -18.26
CA LEU A 41 12.06 11.14 -19.30
C LEU A 41 11.99 10.47 -20.68
N SER A 42 10.77 10.34 -21.19
CA SER A 42 10.47 10.68 -22.58
C SER A 42 8.97 10.90 -22.78
N LYS A 43 8.57 12.17 -22.65
CA LYS A 43 7.53 12.89 -23.41
C LYS A 43 6.31 12.06 -23.86
N THR A 44 5.11 12.54 -23.52
CA THR A 44 4.41 13.49 -24.41
C THR A 44 3.44 14.35 -23.60
N THR A 45 3.51 15.65 -23.87
CA THR A 45 2.65 16.73 -23.42
C THR A 45 1.17 16.46 -23.79
N LEU A 46 0.27 16.51 -22.82
CA LEU A 46 -1.16 16.80 -23.09
C LEU A 46 -1.54 18.04 -22.27
N VAL A 47 -1.41 19.20 -22.91
CA VAL A 47 -2.01 20.45 -22.44
C VAL A 47 -3.51 20.41 -22.73
N ARG A 48 -4.26 20.89 -21.74
CA ARG A 48 -5.72 20.99 -21.56
C ARG A 48 -6.51 21.68 -22.68
N GLY A 49 -7.83 21.45 -22.65
CA GLY A 49 -8.88 22.12 -23.44
C GLY A 49 -9.41 21.18 -24.52
N PHE A 50 -10.69 21.14 -24.89
CA PHE A 50 -11.48 22.29 -25.32
C PHE A 50 -12.98 21.97 -25.40
N VAL A 51 -13.82 23.00 -25.23
CA VAL A 51 -14.87 23.28 -26.22
C VAL A 51 -14.52 24.61 -26.92
N THR A 52 -14.73 24.60 -28.22
CA THR A 52 -14.61 25.64 -29.27
C THR A 52 -15.30 26.97 -28.91
N SER A 53 -14.77 28.16 -29.24
CA SER A 53 -14.82 28.78 -30.60
C SER A 53 -13.71 29.82 -30.85
N GLU A 54 -13.14 29.79 -32.07
CA GLU A 54 -12.46 30.83 -32.89
C GLU A 54 -11.60 31.93 -32.19
N SER A 55 -10.31 32.14 -32.47
CA SER A 55 -9.61 32.27 -33.76
C SER A 55 -8.08 32.18 -33.57
N VAL A 56 -7.38 31.82 -34.65
CA VAL A 56 -5.98 31.37 -34.76
C VAL A 56 -4.99 32.55 -34.86
N GLN A 57 -3.81 32.50 -34.22
CA GLN A 57 -2.49 32.57 -34.92
C GLN A 57 -1.23 32.49 -34.02
N SER A 58 -0.44 31.46 -34.32
CA SER A 58 1.03 31.33 -34.29
C SER A 58 1.85 31.74 -33.06
N LEU A 59 2.62 30.77 -32.50
CA LEU A 59 4.01 30.99 -32.07
C LEU A 59 4.79 29.66 -32.15
N ARG A 60 5.93 29.68 -32.87
CA ARG A 60 6.77 28.52 -33.24
C ARG A 60 7.65 28.06 -32.08
N ILE A 61 7.67 26.75 -31.83
CA ILE A 61 8.62 26.07 -30.93
C ILE A 61 9.95 25.82 -31.66
N SER A 62 11.05 26.29 -31.07
CA SER A 62 12.43 26.00 -31.49
C SER A 62 12.79 24.52 -31.22
N LYS A 63 13.16 23.79 -32.29
CA LYS A 63 13.66 22.42 -32.25
C LYS A 63 15.18 22.42 -31.99
N ARG A 64 15.64 22.26 -30.74
CA ARG A 64 16.94 21.63 -30.46
C ARG A 64 16.88 20.79 -29.17
N PRO A 65 17.22 19.49 -29.23
CA PRO A 65 17.37 18.66 -28.03
C PRO A 65 18.73 18.91 -27.36
N PRO A 66 18.84 18.85 -26.01
CA PRO A 66 20.12 18.86 -25.33
C PRO A 66 20.86 17.54 -25.53
N THR A 67 22.17 17.65 -25.80
CA THR A 67 23.12 16.55 -25.96
C THR A 67 23.85 16.28 -24.65
N SER A 68 23.57 15.12 -24.03
CA SER A 68 24.51 14.19 -23.40
C SER A 68 23.77 13.35 -22.34
N ARG A 69 23.83 12.02 -22.51
CA ARG A 69 23.21 11.03 -21.61
C ARG A 69 24.29 10.55 -20.66
N GLY A 70 24.12 10.80 -19.35
CA GLY A 70 24.77 9.99 -18.33
C GLY A 70 24.24 8.54 -18.37
N PRO A 71 24.96 7.57 -17.78
CA PRO A 71 24.52 6.17 -17.75
C PRO A 71 23.13 6.04 -17.11
N ARG A 72 22.28 5.20 -17.72
CA ARG A 72 20.86 5.05 -17.37
C ARG A 72 20.65 4.29 -16.04
N PRO A 73 19.58 4.57 -15.26
CA PRO A 73 19.29 3.96 -13.95
C PRO A 73 19.07 2.44 -13.91
N ILE A 74 18.83 1.77 -15.04
CA ILE A 74 18.54 0.32 -15.11
C ILE A 74 19.70 -0.52 -14.54
N ALA A 75 20.94 -0.04 -14.66
CA ALA A 75 22.14 -0.75 -14.19
C ALA A 75 22.36 -0.64 -12.66
N GLU A 76 21.72 0.31 -11.98
CA GLU A 76 21.88 0.51 -10.53
C GLU A 76 20.89 -0.34 -9.72
N TYR A 77 19.66 -0.57 -10.21
CA TYR A 77 18.70 -1.45 -9.55
C TYR A 77 19.05 -2.95 -9.68
N SER A 78 19.67 -3.39 -10.78
CA SER A 78 20.26 -4.74 -10.83
C SER A 78 21.34 -4.94 -9.76
N LYS A 79 22.00 -3.86 -9.30
CA LYS A 79 22.97 -3.93 -8.19
C LYS A 79 22.27 -3.94 -6.82
N ALA A 80 21.17 -3.22 -6.65
CA ALA A 80 20.34 -3.25 -5.44
C ALA A 80 19.59 -4.59 -5.28
N ASP A 81 19.07 -5.17 -6.36
CA ASP A 81 18.47 -6.52 -6.37
C ASP A 81 19.53 -7.59 -6.09
N LYS A 82 20.74 -7.44 -6.65
CA LYS A 82 21.90 -8.25 -6.25
C LYS A 82 22.29 -7.99 -4.79
N ALA A 83 22.08 -6.80 -4.24
CA ALA A 83 22.33 -6.52 -2.83
C ALA A 83 21.27 -7.19 -1.95
N LYS A 84 19.97 -7.07 -2.25
CA LYS A 84 18.86 -7.76 -1.56
C LYS A 84 18.97 -9.29 -1.67
N ALA A 85 19.30 -9.83 -2.85
CA ALA A 85 19.57 -11.26 -3.03
C ALA A 85 20.86 -11.74 -2.34
N ARG A 86 21.82 -10.84 -2.04
CA ARG A 86 22.99 -11.12 -1.20
C ARG A 86 22.70 -10.95 0.30
N LEU A 87 21.57 -10.33 0.64
CA LEU A 87 21.10 -10.10 2.00
C LEU A 87 20.11 -11.17 2.48
N ILE A 88 20.03 -12.34 1.79
CA ILE A 88 19.57 -13.58 2.44
C ILE A 88 20.20 -13.56 3.83
N PRO A 89 19.42 -13.64 4.92
CA PRO A 89 19.94 -13.56 6.28
C PRO A 89 21.12 -14.50 6.36
N THR A 90 22.31 -13.92 6.22
CA THR A 90 23.53 -14.70 6.30
C THR A 90 23.51 -15.10 7.75
N LYS A 91 23.61 -16.41 8.02
CA LYS A 91 23.87 -16.95 9.35
C LYS A 91 25.09 -16.22 9.90
N PHE A 92 24.89 -15.07 10.52
CA PHE A 92 25.95 -14.33 11.17
C PHE A 92 26.15 -14.93 12.55
N ALA A 93 27.43 -15.10 12.85
CA ALA A 93 28.02 -15.88 13.91
C ALA A 93 27.20 -15.97 15.21
N ALA A 94 27.04 -17.21 15.68
CA ALA A 94 26.42 -17.62 16.93
C ALA A 94 27.05 -17.05 18.23
N ASN A 95 27.81 -15.95 18.16
CA ASN A 95 28.58 -15.40 19.28
C ASN A 95 28.23 -13.95 19.66
N VAL A 96 27.17 -13.35 19.11
CA VAL A 96 26.64 -12.05 19.59
C VAL A 96 25.15 -12.19 19.90
N GLN A 97 24.81 -12.12 21.18
CA GLN A 97 23.42 -12.08 21.64
C GLN A 97 22.86 -10.68 21.36
N LEU A 98 22.33 -10.46 20.16
CA LEU A 98 21.55 -9.26 19.84
C LEU A 98 20.18 -9.35 20.54
N PRO A 99 19.62 -8.24 21.05
CA PRO A 99 18.27 -8.23 21.56
C PRO A 99 17.30 -8.63 20.45
N VAL A 100 16.23 -9.33 20.81
CA VAL A 100 15.24 -9.89 19.88
C VAL A 100 14.06 -8.95 19.82
N TRP A 101 13.65 -8.55 18.63
CA TRP A 101 12.44 -7.76 18.43
C TRP A 101 11.21 -8.59 18.79
N ARG A 102 10.26 -7.96 19.47
CA ARG A 102 9.00 -8.55 19.89
C ARG A 102 7.86 -7.88 19.15
N SER A 103 6.99 -8.67 18.52
CA SER A 103 5.78 -8.15 17.91
C SER A 103 4.86 -7.55 18.96
N LEU A 104 4.27 -6.40 18.62
CA LEU A 104 3.21 -5.74 19.35
C LEU A 104 1.84 -5.94 18.68
N GLY A 105 1.78 -6.64 17.55
CA GLY A 105 0.58 -6.76 16.74
C GLY A 105 0.31 -5.50 15.88
N PRO A 106 -0.94 -5.28 15.44
CA PRO A 106 -2.10 -6.13 15.73
C PRO A 106 -1.97 -7.51 15.10
N HIS A 107 -2.43 -8.53 15.82
CA HIS A 107 -2.77 -9.83 15.25
C HIS A 107 -4.27 -9.92 14.93
N LEU A 108 -5.01 -8.85 15.24
CA LEU A 108 -6.43 -8.70 15.02
C LEU A 108 -6.81 -7.23 15.25
N ILE A 109 -7.61 -6.66 14.35
CA ILE A 109 -8.28 -5.36 14.57
C ILE A 109 -9.77 -5.67 14.73
N PRO A 110 -10.34 -5.69 15.95
CA PRO A 110 -11.64 -6.33 16.22
C PRO A 110 -12.86 -5.58 15.67
N LYS A 111 -12.72 -4.30 15.34
CA LYS A 111 -13.83 -3.41 14.92
C LYS A 111 -13.49 -2.70 13.61
N GLY A 112 -12.99 -3.45 12.63
CA GLY A 112 -12.59 -2.93 11.32
C GLY A 112 -13.73 -2.24 10.59
N GLN A 113 -13.40 -1.35 9.67
CA GLN A 113 -14.39 -0.57 8.93
C GLN A 113 -15.01 -1.34 7.76
N THR A 114 -16.28 -1.03 7.46
CA THR A 114 -16.97 -1.46 6.23
C THR A 114 -17.93 -0.34 5.78
N TYR A 115 -18.45 -0.43 4.55
CA TYR A 115 -19.50 0.48 4.07
C TYR A 115 -20.93 0.01 4.39
N GLY A 116 -21.09 -1.13 5.07
CA GLY A 116 -22.42 -1.66 5.42
C GLY A 116 -23.01 -1.08 6.71
N THR A 117 -24.29 -1.38 6.94
CA THR A 117 -25.08 -0.93 8.11
C THR A 117 -25.86 -2.05 8.79
N GLY A 118 -25.61 -3.30 8.39
CA GLY A 118 -26.28 -4.52 8.87
C GLY A 118 -25.80 -5.04 10.22
N GLY A 119 -25.94 -6.36 10.43
CA GLY A 119 -25.79 -7.03 11.73
C GLY A 119 -24.40 -6.85 12.35
N ASN A 120 -23.36 -7.30 11.65
CA ASN A 120 -21.99 -6.91 11.93
C ASN A 120 -21.42 -6.09 10.78
N ASN A 121 -21.40 -4.76 10.95
CA ASN A 121 -20.74 -3.85 10.01
C ASN A 121 -19.34 -3.43 10.45
N LYS A 122 -18.82 -4.06 11.51
CA LYS A 122 -17.45 -3.85 11.99
C LYS A 122 -16.75 -5.18 12.28
N PRO A 123 -16.55 -6.03 11.25
CA PRO A 123 -15.91 -7.30 11.41
C PRO A 123 -14.43 -7.13 11.78
N PRO A 124 -13.78 -8.17 12.33
CA PRO A 124 -12.36 -8.11 12.53
C PRO A 124 -11.59 -8.05 11.21
N VAL A 125 -10.60 -7.17 11.11
CA VAL A 125 -9.75 -6.95 9.92
C VAL A 125 -8.26 -7.09 10.27
N SER A 126 -7.42 -7.08 9.24
CA SER A 126 -5.96 -7.10 9.39
C SER A 126 -5.27 -6.13 8.41
N GLY A 127 -4.99 -6.58 7.18
CA GLY A 127 -4.30 -5.83 6.14
C GLY A 127 -4.41 -6.55 4.79
N ARG A 128 -3.85 -5.96 3.74
CA ARG A 128 -4.17 -6.34 2.35
C ARG A 128 -3.74 -7.76 1.96
N CYS A 129 -4.65 -8.45 1.28
CA CYS A 129 -4.45 -9.78 0.71
C CYS A 129 -4.74 -9.80 -0.79
N SER A 130 -3.81 -10.37 -1.56
CA SER A 130 -3.84 -10.42 -3.03
C SER A 130 -4.23 -11.79 -3.59
N GLY A 131 -4.27 -12.84 -2.76
CA GLY A 131 -4.62 -14.18 -3.22
C GLY A 131 -4.70 -15.20 -2.10
N ILE A 132 -5.30 -16.36 -2.40
CA ILE A 132 -5.39 -17.47 -1.48
C ILE A 132 -5.38 -18.81 -2.23
N LEU A 133 -4.58 -19.76 -1.73
CA LEU A 133 -4.67 -21.16 -2.10
C LEU A 133 -5.56 -21.89 -1.10
N VAL A 134 -6.57 -22.59 -1.61
CA VAL A 134 -7.34 -23.58 -0.83
C VAL A 134 -6.87 -24.96 -1.24
N SER A 135 -6.36 -25.77 -0.30
CA SER A 135 -5.82 -27.08 -0.65
C SER A 135 -6.92 -28.00 -1.20
N PRO A 136 -6.72 -28.63 -2.37
CA PRO A 136 -7.71 -29.53 -2.96
C PRO A 136 -7.85 -30.86 -2.19
N THR A 137 -6.93 -31.15 -1.28
CA THR A 137 -6.91 -32.39 -0.49
C THR A 137 -7.28 -32.19 0.97
N ASN A 138 -7.30 -30.94 1.45
CA ASN A 138 -7.62 -30.61 2.83
C ASN A 138 -8.24 -29.20 2.93
N PRO A 139 -9.58 -29.07 3.08
CA PRO A 139 -10.25 -27.78 3.15
C PRO A 139 -9.91 -26.97 4.43
N ASN A 140 -9.14 -27.52 5.36
CA ASN A 140 -8.61 -26.77 6.50
C ASN A 140 -7.25 -26.12 6.21
N HIS A 141 -6.53 -26.60 5.19
CA HIS A 141 -5.23 -26.07 4.80
C HIS A 141 -5.39 -24.95 3.76
N LEU A 142 -5.13 -23.71 4.18
CA LEU A 142 -5.15 -22.54 3.32
C LEU A 142 -3.80 -21.84 3.38
N VAL A 143 -3.34 -21.31 2.25
CA VAL A 143 -2.16 -20.43 2.18
C VAL A 143 -2.58 -19.09 1.60
N LEU A 144 -2.46 -18.04 2.40
CA LEU A 144 -2.84 -16.68 2.08
C LEU A 144 -1.62 -15.90 1.54
N CYS A 145 -1.82 -15.17 0.45
CA CYS A 145 -0.90 -14.15 -0.05
C CYS A 145 -1.28 -12.79 0.51
N SER A 146 -0.41 -12.23 1.36
CA SER A 146 -0.49 -10.82 1.73
C SER A 146 0.35 -9.98 0.77
N ALA A 147 -0.21 -8.87 0.32
CA ALA A 147 0.40 -7.97 -0.66
C ALA A 147 1.84 -7.59 -0.32
N GLY A 148 2.10 -7.21 0.94
CA GLY A 148 3.44 -6.95 1.47
C GLY A 148 3.83 -7.80 2.69
N GLY A 149 2.93 -8.62 3.23
CA GLY A 149 3.08 -9.28 4.53
C GLY A 149 3.55 -10.73 4.47
N GLY A 150 3.85 -11.22 3.26
CA GLY A 150 4.32 -12.58 3.00
C GLY A 150 3.20 -13.61 2.85
N LEU A 151 3.59 -14.88 2.85
CA LEU A 151 2.67 -16.01 2.86
C LEU A 151 2.34 -16.44 4.28
N TRP A 152 1.08 -16.78 4.51
CA TRP A 152 0.58 -17.25 5.81
C TRP A 152 -0.23 -18.53 5.64
N GLU A 153 -0.08 -19.46 6.57
CA GLU A 153 -0.79 -20.73 6.54
C GLU A 153 -1.72 -20.88 7.72
N THR A 154 -2.87 -21.47 7.45
CA THR A 154 -3.76 -22.05 8.47
C THR A 154 -4.01 -23.52 8.16
N LEU A 155 -4.15 -24.32 9.21
CA LEU A 155 -4.56 -25.73 9.17
C LEU A 155 -5.91 -25.96 9.86
N ASP A 156 -6.63 -24.88 10.19
CA ASP A 156 -7.86 -24.90 10.97
C ASP A 156 -8.90 -23.88 10.47
N GLN A 157 -8.85 -23.53 9.18
CA GLN A 157 -9.74 -22.58 8.50
C GLN A 157 -9.69 -21.16 9.09
N GLY A 158 -8.49 -20.70 9.43
CA GLY A 158 -8.23 -19.32 9.83
C GLY A 158 -8.51 -19.02 11.31
N LYS A 159 -8.53 -20.04 12.17
CA LYS A 159 -8.55 -19.83 13.63
C LYS A 159 -7.14 -19.52 14.14
N THR A 160 -6.14 -20.12 13.52
CA THR A 160 -4.72 -19.81 13.75
C THR A 160 -3.99 -19.66 12.43
N TRP A 161 -3.01 -18.76 12.43
CA TRP A 161 -2.16 -18.47 11.28
C TRP A 161 -0.68 -18.52 11.66
N ARG A 162 0.15 -19.07 10.79
CA ARG A 162 1.61 -19.02 10.90
C ARG A 162 2.24 -18.36 9.67
N PRO A 163 3.24 -17.47 9.82
CA PRO A 163 3.95 -16.93 8.69
C PRO A 163 4.89 -17.98 8.08
N LEU A 164 5.03 -17.97 6.76
CA LEU A 164 5.86 -18.93 6.01
C LEU A 164 7.11 -18.31 5.38
N THR A 165 7.11 -16.98 5.18
CA THR A 165 8.12 -16.31 4.33
C THR A 165 8.86 -15.18 5.01
N ASP A 166 8.83 -15.07 6.35
CA ASP A 166 9.47 -13.98 7.10
C ASP A 166 10.95 -13.75 6.76
N GLN A 167 11.64 -14.79 6.26
CA GLN A 167 13.06 -14.78 5.91
C GLN A 167 13.32 -14.86 4.39
N GLN A 168 12.27 -14.77 3.56
CA GLN A 168 12.43 -14.70 2.11
C GLN A 168 12.97 -13.32 1.69
N PRO A 169 13.57 -13.18 0.50
CA PRO A 169 14.18 -11.91 0.04
C PRO A 169 13.20 -10.74 -0.05
N THR A 170 11.91 -11.03 -0.12
CA THR A 170 10.81 -10.07 -0.12
C THR A 170 9.58 -10.71 0.51
N LEU A 171 8.74 -9.88 1.12
CA LEU A 171 7.43 -10.26 1.62
C LEU A 171 6.30 -9.83 0.68
N SER A 172 6.65 -9.15 -0.41
CA SER A 172 5.64 -8.74 -1.39
C SER A 172 5.18 -9.93 -2.23
N MET A 173 3.89 -10.27 -2.15
CA MET A 173 3.28 -11.42 -2.83
C MET A 173 2.10 -10.95 -3.68
N GLY A 174 2.12 -11.29 -4.96
CA GLY A 174 1.08 -10.88 -5.92
C GLY A 174 0.09 -11.98 -6.27
N ALA A 175 0.53 -13.23 -6.39
CA ALA A 175 -0.34 -14.35 -6.78
C ALA A 175 0.11 -15.67 -6.16
N ILE A 176 -0.81 -16.62 -6.04
CA ILE A 176 -0.52 -18.01 -5.66
C ILE A 176 -1.39 -18.96 -6.47
N CYS A 177 -0.78 -20.04 -6.95
CA CYS A 177 -1.47 -21.03 -7.77
C CYS A 177 -0.92 -22.43 -7.50
N GLY A 178 -1.82 -23.37 -7.20
CA GLY A 178 -1.50 -24.79 -7.08
C GLY A 178 -1.59 -25.49 -8.43
N ALA A 179 -0.69 -26.44 -8.69
CA ALA A 179 -0.74 -27.21 -9.93
C ALA A 179 -1.91 -28.21 -9.90
N PRO A 180 -2.87 -28.16 -10.86
CA PRO A 180 -4.02 -29.05 -10.84
C PRO A 180 -3.67 -30.54 -10.94
N SER A 181 -2.61 -30.87 -11.68
CA SER A 181 -2.09 -32.24 -11.85
C SER A 181 -1.31 -32.77 -10.65
N SER A 182 -0.87 -31.90 -9.73
CA SER A 182 -0.01 -32.28 -8.61
C SER A 182 -0.21 -31.35 -7.42
N PRO A 183 -1.11 -31.69 -6.47
CA PRO A 183 -1.45 -30.86 -5.31
C PRO A 183 -0.28 -30.42 -4.42
N ASN A 184 0.87 -31.11 -4.52
CA ASN A 184 2.08 -30.77 -3.77
C ASN A 184 2.87 -29.61 -4.38
N ILE A 185 2.70 -29.33 -5.68
CA ILE A 185 3.42 -28.26 -6.37
C ILE A 185 2.57 -27.00 -6.32
N VAL A 186 3.10 -25.96 -5.70
CA VAL A 186 2.46 -24.64 -5.60
C VAL A 186 3.48 -23.57 -5.97
N TYR A 187 3.04 -22.57 -6.70
CA TYR A 187 3.84 -21.38 -7.04
C TYR A 187 3.25 -20.16 -6.34
N ALA A 188 4.12 -19.27 -5.88
CA ALA A 188 3.75 -17.93 -5.43
C ALA A 188 4.61 -16.90 -6.19
N GLY A 189 3.95 -15.88 -6.73
CA GLY A 189 4.58 -14.77 -7.43
C GLY A 189 4.94 -13.68 -6.45
N THR A 190 6.21 -13.27 -6.43
CA THR A 190 6.64 -12.14 -5.61
C THR A 190 6.54 -10.83 -6.37
N GLY A 191 6.39 -9.73 -5.63
CA GLY A 191 6.07 -8.41 -6.17
C GLY A 191 4.58 -8.35 -6.48
N GLU A 192 3.82 -7.73 -5.59
CA GLU A 192 2.40 -7.46 -5.78
C GLU A 192 2.24 -6.43 -6.91
N GLY A 193 1.34 -6.69 -7.85
CA GLY A 193 1.32 -6.00 -9.14
C GLY A 193 0.84 -4.54 -9.10
N ASP A 194 0.04 -4.16 -8.12
CA ASP A 194 -0.62 -2.86 -7.99
C ASP A 194 0.28 -1.80 -7.34
N THR A 195 1.02 -2.14 -6.27
CA THR A 195 1.81 -1.15 -5.51
C THR A 195 3.23 -1.57 -5.15
N TYR A 196 3.51 -2.88 -5.06
CA TYR A 196 4.81 -3.39 -4.60
C TYR A 196 5.61 -4.13 -5.67
N SER A 197 5.31 -3.87 -6.94
CA SER A 197 5.81 -4.64 -8.08
C SER A 197 7.34 -4.65 -8.19
N GLN A 198 7.98 -3.55 -7.82
CA GLN A 198 9.43 -3.37 -7.79
C GLN A 198 10.14 -4.26 -6.76
N LEU A 199 9.42 -4.78 -5.76
CA LEU A 199 9.95 -5.68 -4.75
C LEU A 199 9.91 -7.16 -5.20
N GLY A 200 9.45 -7.43 -6.42
CA GLY A 200 9.43 -8.77 -7.00
C GLY A 200 10.83 -9.31 -7.27
N VAL A 201 11.05 -10.57 -6.89
CA VAL A 201 12.30 -11.33 -7.08
C VAL A 201 12.07 -12.62 -7.88
N GLY A 202 10.88 -12.80 -8.48
CA GLY A 202 10.49 -14.01 -9.20
C GLY A 202 9.50 -14.88 -8.45
N LEU A 203 9.58 -16.19 -8.65
CA LEU A 203 8.66 -17.14 -8.02
C LEU A 203 9.25 -17.74 -6.76
N LEU A 204 8.39 -18.03 -5.79
CA LEU A 204 8.60 -19.07 -4.79
C LEU A 204 7.90 -20.34 -5.27
N ARG A 205 8.48 -21.51 -4.97
CA ARG A 205 7.89 -22.81 -5.26
C ARG A 205 7.84 -23.67 -4.01
N SER A 206 6.72 -24.32 -3.79
CA SER A 206 6.53 -25.36 -2.80
C SER A 206 6.47 -26.74 -3.47
N SER A 207 6.93 -27.75 -2.74
CA SER A 207 6.84 -29.16 -3.14
C SER A 207 6.08 -30.05 -2.14
N ASP A 208 5.45 -29.43 -1.14
CA ASP A 208 4.70 -30.07 -0.06
C ASP A 208 3.31 -29.44 0.16
N GLY A 209 2.76 -28.85 -0.89
CA GLY A 209 1.40 -28.32 -0.92
C GLY A 209 1.25 -26.92 -0.33
N GLY A 210 2.35 -26.17 -0.21
CA GLY A 210 2.37 -24.80 0.29
C GLY A 210 2.88 -24.63 1.73
N GLN A 211 3.41 -25.69 2.35
CA GLN A 211 3.91 -25.64 3.73
C GLN A 211 5.35 -25.11 3.81
N THR A 212 6.18 -25.43 2.83
CA THR A 212 7.54 -24.89 2.69
C THR A 212 7.79 -24.32 1.30
N TRP A 213 8.68 -23.34 1.23
CA TRP A 213 8.88 -22.50 0.05
C TRP A 213 10.36 -22.29 -0.24
N GLU A 214 10.73 -22.51 -1.50
CA GLU A 214 12.05 -22.23 -2.02
C GLU A 214 11.95 -21.14 -3.09
N HIS A 215 12.90 -20.19 -3.06
CA HIS A 215 13.02 -19.22 -4.14
C HIS A 215 13.46 -19.93 -5.42
N ALA A 216 12.71 -19.73 -6.51
CA ALA A 216 13.06 -20.17 -7.85
C ALA A 216 13.70 -18.97 -8.59
N PRO A 217 15.03 -18.78 -8.48
CA PRO A 217 15.67 -17.57 -8.97
C PRO A 217 15.58 -17.47 -10.50
N SER A 218 15.07 -16.34 -10.97
CA SER A 218 15.10 -15.95 -12.37
C SER A 218 15.35 -14.44 -12.49
N ASN A 219 16.30 -14.05 -13.34
CA ASN A 219 16.55 -12.63 -13.62
C ASN A 219 15.40 -11.99 -14.42
N ASP A 220 14.56 -12.77 -15.11
CA ASP A 220 13.52 -12.25 -15.99
C ASP A 220 12.34 -11.60 -15.26
N LEU A 221 12.17 -11.91 -13.97
CA LEU A 221 11.11 -11.43 -13.09
C LEU A 221 11.61 -10.49 -11.96
N SER A 222 12.89 -10.17 -11.92
CA SER A 222 13.43 -9.24 -10.91
C SER A 222 12.92 -7.81 -11.15
N GLY A 223 12.39 -7.18 -10.10
CA GLY A 223 11.80 -5.84 -10.18
C GLY A 223 10.54 -5.76 -11.06
N ILE A 224 9.81 -6.86 -11.15
CA ILE A 224 8.54 -6.99 -11.88
C ILE A 224 7.53 -7.65 -10.94
N GLY A 225 6.33 -7.06 -10.84
CA GLY A 225 5.24 -7.61 -10.05
C GLY A 225 4.43 -8.64 -10.83
N VAL A 226 3.90 -9.64 -10.14
CA VAL A 226 3.09 -10.72 -10.67
C VAL A 226 1.63 -10.45 -10.33
N PHE A 227 0.77 -10.40 -11.34
CA PHE A 227 -0.68 -10.31 -11.15
C PHE A 227 -1.33 -11.69 -11.06
N ASP A 228 -0.89 -12.63 -11.90
CA ASP A 228 -1.51 -13.96 -11.96
C ASP A 228 -0.50 -15.05 -12.40
N ILE A 229 -0.79 -16.28 -11.97
CA ILE A 229 -0.04 -17.49 -12.31
C ILE A 229 -1.04 -18.57 -12.74
N ALA A 230 -0.86 -19.07 -13.97
CA ALA A 230 -1.60 -20.22 -14.46
C ALA A 230 -0.67 -21.42 -14.68
N VAL A 231 -1.06 -22.58 -14.16
CA VAL A 231 -0.30 -23.83 -14.31
C VAL A 231 -1.07 -24.77 -15.23
N ASP A 232 -0.35 -25.38 -16.18
CA ASP A 232 -0.92 -26.36 -17.10
C ASP A 232 -1.60 -27.52 -16.32
N PRO A 233 -2.90 -27.78 -16.57
CA PRO A 233 -3.63 -28.85 -15.89
C PRO A 233 -3.02 -30.24 -16.06
N ALA A 234 -2.21 -30.47 -17.09
CA ALA A 234 -1.56 -31.75 -17.37
C ALA A 234 -0.08 -31.79 -16.98
N ASN A 235 0.58 -30.64 -16.75
CA ASN A 235 2.01 -30.58 -16.46
C ASN A 235 2.32 -29.54 -15.36
N PRO A 236 2.70 -29.96 -14.14
CA PRO A 236 2.93 -29.04 -13.02
C PRO A 236 4.18 -28.15 -13.20
N LEU A 237 4.99 -28.39 -14.23
CA LEU A 237 6.19 -27.60 -14.56
C LEU A 237 5.96 -26.66 -15.76
N HIS A 238 4.81 -26.71 -16.42
CA HIS A 238 4.46 -25.76 -17.47
C HIS A 238 3.59 -24.65 -16.87
N VAL A 239 4.13 -23.43 -16.84
CA VAL A 239 3.57 -22.31 -16.07
C VAL A 239 3.61 -21.04 -16.91
N TRP A 240 2.54 -20.27 -16.88
CA TRP A 240 2.49 -18.90 -17.38
C TRP A 240 2.35 -17.91 -16.23
N VAL A 241 2.94 -16.73 -16.41
CA VAL A 241 2.90 -15.65 -15.43
C VAL A 241 2.51 -14.35 -16.10
N GLY A 242 1.43 -13.75 -15.63
CA GLY A 242 0.98 -12.41 -15.96
C GLY A 242 1.64 -11.41 -15.03
N THR A 243 2.25 -10.36 -15.59
CA THR A 243 3.05 -9.43 -14.81
C THR A 243 2.76 -7.98 -15.17
N THR A 244 3.32 -7.05 -14.38
CA THR A 244 3.24 -5.60 -14.65
C THR A 244 3.87 -5.18 -15.98
N LYS A 245 4.67 -6.04 -16.63
CA LYS A 245 5.40 -5.68 -17.87
C LYS A 245 5.32 -6.71 -19.00
N LYS A 246 5.00 -7.97 -18.70
CA LYS A 246 5.14 -9.11 -19.62
C LYS A 246 4.12 -10.21 -19.35
N LEU A 247 3.86 -11.00 -20.39
CA LEU A 247 3.42 -12.39 -20.27
C LEU A 247 4.62 -13.30 -20.48
N LEU A 248 4.88 -14.19 -19.53
CA LEU A 248 6.01 -15.12 -19.53
C LEU A 248 5.52 -16.56 -19.46
N GLU A 249 6.26 -17.49 -20.08
CA GLU A 249 6.01 -18.93 -20.04
C GLU A 249 7.28 -19.68 -19.61
N SER A 250 7.12 -20.71 -18.79
CA SER A 250 8.19 -21.63 -18.40
C SER A 250 7.74 -23.07 -18.59
N ASN A 251 8.61 -23.92 -19.14
CA ASN A 251 8.39 -25.36 -19.30
C ASN A 251 9.15 -26.21 -18.26
N ASN A 252 9.77 -25.57 -17.26
CA ASN A 252 10.60 -26.22 -16.25
C ASN A 252 10.37 -25.66 -14.84
N GLY A 253 9.14 -25.28 -14.54
CA GLY A 253 8.70 -24.85 -13.21
C GLY A 253 9.35 -23.54 -12.75
N GLY A 254 9.53 -22.60 -13.69
CA GLY A 254 10.02 -21.25 -13.42
C GLY A 254 11.53 -21.08 -13.45
N ALA A 255 12.31 -22.14 -13.74
CA ALA A 255 13.77 -22.05 -13.80
C ALA A 255 14.28 -21.21 -14.99
N THR A 256 13.59 -21.28 -16.13
CA THR A 256 13.86 -20.42 -17.30
C THR A 256 12.56 -19.97 -17.95
N TRP A 257 12.60 -18.82 -18.62
CA TRP A 257 11.41 -18.17 -19.18
C TRP A 257 11.54 -17.86 -20.67
N ARG A 258 10.42 -18.00 -21.38
CA ARG A 258 10.18 -17.44 -22.70
C ARG A 258 9.25 -16.23 -22.55
N THR A 259 9.65 -15.09 -23.08
CA THR A 259 8.74 -13.93 -23.19
C THR A 259 7.73 -14.18 -24.29
N VAL A 260 6.45 -14.21 -23.94
CA VAL A 260 5.33 -14.35 -24.88
C VAL A 260 4.94 -12.97 -25.41
N GLN A 261 4.77 -11.99 -24.52
CA GLN A 261 4.50 -10.59 -24.86
C GLN A 261 5.20 -9.63 -23.88
N ASN A 262 5.51 -8.42 -24.35
CA ASN A 262 6.07 -7.32 -23.55
C ASN A 262 5.00 -6.27 -23.23
N VAL A 263 3.90 -6.71 -22.63
CA VAL A 263 2.79 -5.86 -22.19
C VAL A 263 2.33 -6.29 -20.80
N THR A 264 1.79 -5.34 -20.03
CA THR A 264 1.11 -5.64 -18.77
C THR A 264 0.01 -6.68 -18.99
N THR A 265 0.03 -7.72 -18.17
CA THR A 265 -0.86 -8.87 -18.27
C THR A 265 -1.41 -9.15 -16.88
N TRP A 266 -2.73 -9.04 -16.73
CA TRP A 266 -3.39 -9.11 -15.43
C TRP A 266 -3.86 -10.51 -15.08
N ASP A 267 -4.45 -11.23 -16.04
CA ASP A 267 -5.14 -12.49 -15.73
C ASP A 267 -5.01 -13.51 -16.87
N ILE A 268 -4.94 -14.80 -16.51
CA ILE A 268 -4.72 -15.92 -17.42
C ILE A 268 -5.71 -17.03 -17.11
N SER A 269 -6.54 -17.38 -18.10
CA SER A 269 -7.50 -18.48 -17.95
C SER A 269 -7.21 -19.61 -18.93
N ILE A 270 -6.88 -20.77 -18.38
CA ILE A 270 -6.73 -22.02 -19.14
C ILE A 270 -8.04 -22.78 -19.10
N ASN A 271 -8.48 -23.29 -20.26
CA ASN A 271 -9.65 -24.16 -20.31
C ASN A 271 -9.32 -25.50 -19.59
N PRO A 272 -10.04 -25.85 -18.51
CA PRO A 272 -9.69 -27.02 -17.69
C PRO A 272 -9.91 -28.36 -18.40
N ASN A 273 -10.73 -28.39 -19.46
CA ASN A 273 -11.02 -29.60 -20.23
C ASN A 273 -10.24 -29.68 -21.55
N ASP A 274 -9.68 -28.55 -22.00
CA ASP A 274 -8.86 -28.45 -23.21
C ASP A 274 -7.74 -27.43 -23.00
N PRO A 275 -6.61 -27.83 -22.38
CA PRO A 275 -5.49 -26.92 -22.10
C PRO A 275 -4.84 -26.28 -23.34
N GLN A 276 -5.24 -26.68 -24.55
CA GLN A 276 -4.82 -25.99 -25.76
C GLN A 276 -5.42 -24.59 -25.87
N GLU A 277 -6.62 -24.39 -25.31
CA GLU A 277 -7.28 -23.10 -25.26
C GLU A 277 -6.89 -22.32 -24.01
N ILE A 278 -6.27 -21.17 -24.23
CA ILE A 278 -5.85 -20.25 -23.17
C ILE A 278 -6.29 -18.85 -23.57
N PHE A 279 -6.95 -18.12 -22.66
CA PHE A 279 -7.19 -16.70 -22.80
C PHE A 279 -6.33 -15.92 -21.83
N VAL A 280 -5.86 -14.75 -22.27
CA VAL A 280 -5.01 -13.88 -21.47
C VAL A 280 -5.49 -12.44 -21.59
N ALA A 281 -5.75 -11.81 -20.45
CA ALA A 281 -6.15 -10.42 -20.31
C ALA A 281 -4.92 -9.51 -20.20
N THR A 282 -4.77 -8.60 -21.16
CA THR A 282 -3.64 -7.66 -21.21
C THR A 282 -4.12 -6.22 -21.27
N VAL A 283 -3.22 -5.27 -21.03
CA VAL A 283 -3.49 -3.84 -21.23
C VAL A 283 -3.93 -3.48 -22.65
N LEU A 284 -3.55 -4.29 -23.65
CA LEU A 284 -3.94 -4.11 -25.05
C LEU A 284 -5.21 -4.90 -25.42
N GLY A 285 -5.85 -5.56 -24.45
CA GLY A 285 -7.04 -6.37 -24.62
C GLY A 285 -6.78 -7.87 -24.52
N LEU A 286 -7.76 -8.65 -24.98
CA LEU A 286 -7.78 -10.10 -24.83
C LEU A 286 -7.02 -10.79 -25.98
N ILE A 287 -6.11 -11.70 -25.63
CA ILE A 287 -5.49 -12.63 -26.58
C ILE A 287 -5.88 -14.06 -26.26
N ARG A 288 -5.79 -14.94 -27.27
CA ARG A 288 -6.12 -16.36 -27.15
C ARG A 288 -5.06 -17.21 -27.83
N SER A 289 -4.72 -18.33 -27.19
CA SER A 289 -4.04 -19.46 -27.81
C SER A 289 -5.02 -20.62 -28.03
N THR A 290 -4.80 -21.39 -29.09
CA THR A 290 -5.54 -22.63 -29.37
C THR A 290 -4.60 -23.82 -29.56
N ASN A 291 -3.35 -23.66 -29.16
CA ASN A 291 -2.29 -24.64 -29.31
C ASN A 291 -1.34 -24.63 -28.10
N GLY A 292 -1.90 -24.43 -26.90
CA GLY A 292 -1.19 -24.55 -25.64
C GLY A 292 -0.08 -23.52 -25.45
N GLY A 293 -0.30 -22.28 -25.91
CA GLY A 293 0.63 -21.16 -25.72
C GLY A 293 1.69 -20.99 -26.81
N ALA A 294 1.73 -21.87 -27.82
CA ALA A 294 2.71 -21.75 -28.90
C ALA A 294 2.46 -20.52 -29.80
N ASN A 295 1.20 -20.24 -30.15
CA ASN A 295 0.80 -19.05 -30.91
C ASN A 295 -0.37 -18.32 -30.23
N TRP A 296 -0.48 -17.01 -30.48
CA TRP A 296 -1.46 -16.11 -29.87
C TRP A 296 -2.13 -15.21 -30.91
N THR A 297 -3.44 -15.05 -30.79
CA THR A 297 -4.25 -14.17 -31.66
C THR A 297 -5.07 -13.21 -30.83
N GLN A 298 -5.21 -11.96 -31.27
CA GLN A 298 -6.09 -10.98 -30.65
C GLN A 298 -7.56 -11.42 -30.77
N VAL A 299 -8.34 -11.19 -29.73
CA VAL A 299 -9.77 -11.47 -29.69
C VAL A 299 -10.55 -10.16 -29.73
N GLY A 300 -11.50 -10.06 -30.65
CA GLY A 300 -12.39 -8.90 -30.74
C GLY A 300 -13.41 -8.88 -29.60
N LEU A 301 -13.46 -7.77 -28.88
CA LEU A 301 -14.46 -7.49 -27.84
C LEU A 301 -15.39 -6.37 -28.34
N PRO A 302 -16.67 -6.64 -28.64
CA PRO A 302 -17.57 -5.65 -29.21
C PRO A 302 -17.78 -4.47 -28.25
N GLY A 303 -17.71 -3.25 -28.77
CA GLY A 303 -17.85 -2.02 -27.99
C GLY A 303 -16.56 -1.55 -27.31
N ALA A 304 -15.48 -2.34 -27.32
CA ALA A 304 -14.16 -1.85 -26.93
C ALA A 304 -13.58 -0.95 -28.03
N THR A 305 -12.93 0.14 -27.63
CA THR A 305 -12.31 1.09 -28.57
C THR A 305 -11.04 0.48 -29.17
N PRO A 306 -10.96 0.26 -30.50
CA PRO A 306 -9.77 -0.33 -31.11
C PRO A 306 -8.51 0.49 -30.85
N GLY A 307 -7.41 -0.16 -30.45
CA GLY A 307 -6.12 0.48 -30.18
C GLY A 307 -6.03 1.27 -28.86
N SER A 308 -7.09 1.27 -28.04
CA SER A 308 -7.05 1.85 -26.70
C SER A 308 -6.48 0.88 -25.66
N HIS A 309 -6.03 1.43 -24.54
CA HIS A 309 -5.59 0.65 -23.39
C HIS A 309 -6.76 0.44 -22.42
N PHE A 310 -6.79 -0.73 -21.79
CA PHE A 310 -7.66 -0.98 -20.65
C PHE A 310 -7.01 -0.48 -19.35
N THR A 311 -7.82 -0.16 -18.36
CA THR A 311 -7.37 0.14 -17.00
C THR A 311 -7.09 -1.16 -16.24
N ARG A 312 -7.96 -2.16 -16.43
CA ARG A 312 -7.89 -3.50 -15.85
C ARG A 312 -8.76 -4.47 -16.65
N MET A 313 -8.43 -5.76 -16.65
CA MET A 313 -9.21 -6.79 -17.32
C MET A 313 -8.98 -8.16 -16.66
N GLU A 314 -10.06 -8.90 -16.44
CA GLU A 314 -10.09 -10.28 -15.94
C GLU A 314 -10.76 -11.18 -16.97
N VAL A 315 -10.37 -12.46 -17.02
CA VAL A 315 -10.93 -13.48 -17.88
C VAL A 315 -11.09 -14.80 -17.13
N CYS A 316 -12.28 -15.41 -17.20
CA CYS A 316 -12.48 -16.73 -16.59
C CYS A 316 -13.32 -17.67 -17.46
N HIS A 317 -12.81 -18.89 -17.67
CA HIS A 317 -13.61 -20.02 -18.14
C HIS A 317 -14.55 -20.49 -17.02
N ALA A 318 -15.80 -20.83 -17.36
CA ALA A 318 -16.69 -21.50 -16.42
C ALA A 318 -16.27 -22.95 -16.23
N PRO A 319 -15.84 -23.40 -15.03
CA PRO A 319 -15.31 -24.75 -14.84
C PRO A 319 -16.30 -25.87 -15.20
N SER A 320 -17.59 -25.69 -14.86
CA SER A 320 -18.67 -26.62 -15.20
C SER A 320 -18.98 -26.70 -16.71
N ARG A 321 -18.67 -25.65 -17.47
CA ARG A 321 -18.89 -25.59 -18.92
C ARG A 321 -17.90 -24.63 -19.59
N PRO A 322 -16.66 -25.07 -19.87
CA PRO A 322 -15.59 -24.17 -20.36
C PRO A 322 -15.82 -23.55 -21.74
N ALA A 323 -16.83 -24.00 -22.48
CA ALA A 323 -17.33 -23.30 -23.65
C ALA A 323 -17.79 -21.86 -23.31
N VAL A 324 -18.27 -21.65 -22.07
CA VAL A 324 -18.63 -20.34 -21.52
C VAL A 324 -17.41 -19.67 -20.92
N VAL A 325 -17.13 -18.44 -21.38
CA VAL A 325 -16.01 -17.61 -20.90
C VAL A 325 -16.53 -16.20 -20.63
N TYR A 326 -16.13 -15.62 -19.50
CA TYR A 326 -16.44 -14.24 -19.15
C TYR A 326 -15.18 -13.38 -19.21
N VAL A 327 -15.37 -12.13 -19.60
CA VAL A 327 -14.33 -11.10 -19.55
C VAL A 327 -14.94 -9.86 -18.92
N GLY A 328 -14.35 -9.39 -17.83
CA GLY A 328 -14.73 -8.16 -17.13
C GLY A 328 -13.59 -7.15 -17.22
N ALA A 329 -13.85 -5.91 -17.61
CA ALA A 329 -12.80 -4.92 -17.80
C ALA A 329 -13.26 -3.50 -17.48
N VAL A 330 -12.30 -2.58 -17.38
CA VAL A 330 -12.54 -1.14 -17.40
C VAL A 330 -11.77 -0.50 -18.54
N GLN A 331 -12.45 0.37 -19.29
CA GLN A 331 -11.86 1.21 -20.33
C GLN A 331 -12.40 2.63 -20.20
N GLY A 332 -11.50 3.59 -19.94
CA GLY A 332 -11.91 4.93 -19.52
C GLY A 332 -12.77 4.85 -18.26
N ASP A 333 -13.91 5.53 -18.26
CA ASP A 333 -14.84 5.56 -17.11
C ASP A 333 -15.95 4.51 -17.23
N SER A 334 -15.72 3.41 -17.97
CA SER A 334 -16.75 2.40 -18.24
C SER A 334 -16.31 1.00 -17.84
N GLY A 335 -17.08 0.38 -16.94
CA GLY A 335 -17.03 -1.06 -16.70
C GLY A 335 -17.72 -1.84 -17.83
N MET A 336 -17.09 -2.92 -18.27
CA MET A 336 -17.51 -3.70 -19.44
C MET A 336 -17.52 -5.20 -19.11
N LEU A 337 -18.58 -5.90 -19.50
CA LEU A 337 -18.70 -7.36 -19.36
C LEU A 337 -18.98 -7.99 -20.72
N TRP A 338 -18.27 -9.07 -21.03
CA TRP A 338 -18.54 -9.90 -22.20
C TRP A 338 -18.66 -11.36 -21.83
N ARG A 339 -19.39 -12.09 -22.67
CA ARG A 339 -19.57 -13.53 -22.57
C ARG A 339 -19.35 -14.19 -23.93
N ARG A 340 -18.58 -15.26 -23.95
CA ARG A 340 -18.60 -16.27 -25.00
C ARG A 340 -19.53 -17.39 -24.56
N ALA A 341 -20.48 -17.80 -25.40
CA ALA A 341 -21.48 -18.81 -25.05
C ALA A 341 -21.11 -20.25 -25.48
N SER A 342 -20.23 -20.39 -26.46
CA SER A 342 -19.86 -21.65 -27.09
C SER A 342 -18.39 -21.65 -27.51
N SER A 343 -17.76 -22.83 -27.53
CA SER A 343 -16.37 -22.99 -27.97
C SER A 343 -16.19 -22.49 -29.41
N GLY A 344 -15.16 -21.67 -29.63
CA GLY A 344 -14.90 -21.04 -30.92
C GLY A 344 -15.89 -19.93 -31.33
N GLY A 345 -16.92 -19.65 -30.53
CA GLY A 345 -17.86 -18.56 -30.75
C GLY A 345 -17.26 -17.18 -30.45
N ALA A 346 -17.92 -16.12 -30.94
CA ALA A 346 -17.56 -14.74 -30.63
C ALA A 346 -18.03 -14.32 -29.23
N PHE A 347 -17.40 -13.28 -28.68
CA PHE A 347 -17.87 -12.61 -27.47
C PHE A 347 -19.02 -11.66 -27.79
N SER A 348 -20.02 -11.61 -26.91
CA SER A 348 -21.11 -10.63 -26.91
C SER A 348 -21.09 -9.81 -25.63
N SER A 349 -21.43 -8.52 -25.71
CA SER A 349 -21.56 -7.66 -24.53
C SER A 349 -22.71 -8.11 -23.64
N GLU A 350 -22.50 -8.01 -22.33
CA GLU A 350 -23.45 -8.35 -21.28
C GLU A 350 -23.55 -7.19 -20.28
N ARG A 351 -24.57 -7.23 -19.42
CA ARG A 351 -24.84 -6.16 -18.45
C ARG A 351 -24.00 -6.31 -17.18
N THR A 352 -23.23 -5.27 -16.85
CA THR A 352 -22.50 -5.14 -15.59
C THR A 352 -23.42 -4.89 -14.38
N PRO A 353 -22.95 -5.07 -13.14
CA PRO A 353 -23.60 -4.47 -11.98
C PRO A 353 -23.64 -2.94 -12.10
N SER A 354 -24.45 -2.29 -11.27
CA SER A 354 -24.45 -0.82 -11.18
C SER A 354 -23.19 -0.37 -10.43
N LEU A 355 -22.12 -0.09 -11.17
CA LEU A 355 -20.84 0.38 -10.64
C LEU A 355 -20.90 1.89 -10.41
N ASP A 356 -20.36 2.36 -9.29
CA ASP A 356 -20.15 3.79 -9.07
C ASP A 356 -18.94 4.25 -9.91
N PRO A 357 -19.13 5.17 -10.90
CA PRO A 357 -18.02 5.65 -11.72
C PRO A 357 -16.92 6.30 -10.90
N LYS A 358 -17.26 6.80 -9.71
CA LYS A 358 -16.34 7.50 -8.84
C LYS A 358 -15.55 6.56 -7.94
N SER A 359 -16.11 5.45 -7.47
CA SER A 359 -15.38 4.53 -6.59
C SER A 359 -14.99 3.28 -7.36
N ASP A 360 -15.96 2.42 -7.68
CA ASP A 360 -15.73 1.13 -8.32
C ASP A 360 -14.94 1.21 -9.65
N VAL A 361 -15.13 2.26 -10.47
CA VAL A 361 -14.47 2.35 -11.79
C VAL A 361 -13.15 3.12 -11.74
N ASP A 362 -13.09 4.23 -11.00
CA ASP A 362 -11.89 5.07 -10.87
C ASP A 362 -10.75 4.37 -10.10
N GLN A 363 -11.09 3.38 -9.26
CA GLN A 363 -10.11 2.56 -8.54
C GLN A 363 -9.83 1.20 -9.18
N ALA A 364 -10.48 0.83 -10.29
CA ALA A 364 -10.31 -0.49 -10.91
C ALA A 364 -8.87 -0.84 -11.35
N TRP A 365 -7.96 0.15 -11.41
CA TRP A 365 -6.52 -0.11 -11.62
C TRP A 365 -5.87 -0.83 -10.42
N TYR A 366 -6.51 -0.76 -9.25
CA TYR A 366 -6.04 -1.21 -7.94
C TYR A 366 -6.87 -2.38 -7.43
N ASP A 367 -8.21 -2.27 -7.38
CA ASP A 367 -9.08 -3.28 -6.77
C ASP A 367 -10.09 -3.86 -7.76
N TRP A 368 -9.78 -5.05 -8.28
CA TRP A 368 -10.62 -5.66 -9.30
C TRP A 368 -10.43 -7.17 -9.39
N CYS A 369 -11.53 -7.91 -9.42
CA CYS A 369 -11.49 -9.35 -9.65
C CYS A 369 -12.81 -9.88 -10.24
N LEU A 370 -12.73 -11.00 -10.94
CA LEU A 370 -13.89 -11.67 -11.53
C LEU A 370 -13.81 -13.18 -11.31
N ALA A 371 -14.90 -13.79 -10.84
CA ALA A 371 -14.94 -15.23 -10.66
C ALA A 371 -16.30 -15.81 -11.05
N VAL A 372 -16.30 -16.86 -11.86
CA VAL A 372 -17.51 -17.60 -12.25
C VAL A 372 -17.71 -18.80 -11.33
N SER A 373 -18.96 -19.10 -10.97
CA SER A 373 -19.27 -20.25 -10.11
C SER A 373 -18.74 -21.55 -10.72
N PRO A 374 -18.07 -22.42 -9.93
CA PRO A 374 -17.54 -23.69 -10.45
C PRO A 374 -18.62 -24.65 -10.95
N THR A 375 -19.87 -24.52 -10.46
CA THR A 375 -20.97 -25.43 -10.80
C THR A 375 -22.04 -24.82 -11.68
N ASP A 376 -22.07 -23.50 -11.83
CA ASP A 376 -23.11 -22.81 -12.60
C ASP A 376 -22.52 -21.69 -13.47
N PRO A 377 -22.43 -21.87 -14.79
CA PRO A 377 -21.87 -20.86 -15.69
C PRO A 377 -22.71 -19.59 -15.78
N ASP A 378 -23.92 -19.56 -15.20
CA ASP A 378 -24.82 -18.40 -15.21
C ASP A 378 -24.82 -17.67 -13.84
N VAL A 379 -23.86 -17.98 -12.95
CA VAL A 379 -23.56 -17.25 -11.71
C VAL A 379 -22.14 -16.67 -11.76
N LEU A 380 -22.03 -15.35 -11.59
CA LEU A 380 -20.78 -14.59 -11.69
C LEU A 380 -20.59 -13.70 -10.46
N TYR A 381 -19.36 -13.57 -10.00
CA TYR A 381 -18.96 -12.69 -8.91
C TYR A 381 -18.03 -11.61 -9.46
N TRP A 382 -18.29 -10.37 -9.09
CA TRP A 382 -17.57 -9.19 -9.56
C TRP A 382 -17.09 -8.38 -8.37
N GLY A 383 -15.78 -8.32 -8.18
CA GLY A 383 -15.14 -7.49 -7.18
C GLY A 383 -14.63 -6.19 -7.80
N ALA A 384 -14.93 -5.09 -7.13
CA ALA A 384 -14.31 -3.77 -7.24
C ALA A 384 -14.12 -3.27 -5.79
N VAL A 385 -14.29 -1.98 -5.52
CA VAL A 385 -14.51 -1.48 -4.14
C VAL A 385 -15.60 -2.29 -3.41
N GLN A 386 -16.66 -2.65 -4.14
CA GLN A 386 -17.74 -3.50 -3.68
C GLN A 386 -17.70 -4.90 -4.31
N LEU A 387 -18.26 -5.90 -3.62
CA LEU A 387 -18.44 -7.25 -4.14
C LEU A 387 -19.89 -7.49 -4.57
N TYR A 388 -20.09 -7.92 -5.81
CA TYR A 388 -21.40 -8.23 -6.38
C TYR A 388 -21.52 -9.69 -6.79
N LYS A 389 -22.70 -10.27 -6.56
CA LYS A 389 -23.11 -11.57 -7.14
C LYS A 389 -24.17 -11.34 -8.22
N GLY A 390 -23.91 -11.87 -9.40
CA GLY A 390 -24.79 -11.88 -10.56
C GLY A 390 -25.43 -13.25 -10.77
N THR A 391 -26.69 -13.26 -11.20
CA THR A 391 -27.35 -14.46 -11.72
C THR A 391 -28.03 -14.12 -13.04
N ARG A 392 -27.73 -14.93 -14.06
CA ARG A 392 -28.23 -14.74 -15.42
C ARG A 392 -29.47 -15.60 -15.66
N GLY A 393 -30.60 -14.97 -15.89
CA GLY A 393 -31.83 -15.63 -16.32
C GLY A 393 -32.14 -15.39 -17.80
N VAL A 394 -33.33 -15.81 -18.22
CA VAL A 394 -33.84 -15.53 -19.57
C VAL A 394 -34.00 -14.03 -19.85
N ALA A 395 -34.23 -13.22 -18.81
CA ALA A 395 -34.37 -11.76 -18.89
C ALA A 395 -33.02 -11.01 -18.77
N GLY A 396 -31.90 -11.73 -18.69
CA GLY A 396 -30.56 -11.17 -18.48
C GLY A 396 -30.09 -11.23 -17.01
N TRP A 397 -29.10 -10.41 -16.68
CA TRP A 397 -28.45 -10.40 -15.37
C TRP A 397 -29.24 -9.67 -14.29
N THR A 398 -29.30 -10.27 -13.11
CA THR A 398 -29.66 -9.62 -11.85
C THR A 398 -28.44 -9.60 -10.95
N TRP A 399 -28.09 -8.42 -10.41
CA TRP A 399 -26.92 -8.21 -9.57
C TRP A 399 -27.33 -7.84 -8.15
N ARG A 400 -26.58 -8.34 -7.16
CA ARG A 400 -26.75 -8.02 -5.74
C ARG A 400 -25.40 -7.70 -5.12
N ASN A 401 -25.29 -6.58 -4.42
CA ASN A 401 -24.14 -6.30 -3.57
C ASN A 401 -24.16 -7.27 -2.38
N ILE A 402 -23.04 -7.97 -2.15
CA ILE A 402 -22.88 -8.96 -1.09
C ILE A 402 -21.81 -8.57 -0.06
N SER A 403 -21.14 -7.43 -0.22
CA SER A 403 -20.14 -6.91 0.73
C SER A 403 -20.71 -5.87 1.71
N SER A 404 -21.39 -4.85 1.20
CA SER A 404 -21.92 -3.73 2.00
C SER A 404 -23.39 -3.92 2.31
N ARG A 405 -23.65 -4.64 3.39
CA ARG A 405 -25.01 -5.13 3.67
C ARG A 405 -25.75 -4.24 4.64
N SER A 406 -27.05 -4.07 4.40
CA SER A 406 -28.00 -3.46 5.33
C SER A 406 -28.61 -4.47 6.32
N SER A 407 -28.34 -5.77 6.11
CA SER A 407 -28.76 -6.87 6.98
C SER A 407 -27.79 -8.05 6.84
N GLY A 408 -27.36 -8.63 7.96
CA GLY A 408 -26.25 -9.58 8.04
C GLY A 408 -24.88 -8.91 8.07
N ASP A 409 -23.82 -9.72 8.04
CA ASP A 409 -22.44 -9.27 8.25
C ASP A 409 -21.81 -8.76 6.95
N SER A 410 -21.10 -7.63 7.04
CA SER A 410 -20.37 -7.00 5.94
C SER A 410 -18.91 -7.47 5.88
N ILE A 411 -18.26 -7.23 4.75
CA ILE A 411 -16.81 -7.39 4.59
C ILE A 411 -16.16 -6.06 4.25
N HIS A 412 -14.84 -5.98 4.40
CA HIS A 412 -14.06 -4.80 4.05
C HIS A 412 -14.20 -4.47 2.54
N PRO A 413 -14.19 -3.18 2.13
CA PRO A 413 -14.11 -2.81 0.72
C PRO A 413 -12.79 -3.23 0.06
N ASP A 414 -12.69 -2.97 -1.25
CA ASP A 414 -11.49 -3.08 -2.08
C ASP A 414 -11.10 -4.54 -2.37
N GLN A 415 -11.84 -5.18 -3.27
CA GLN A 415 -11.75 -6.61 -3.54
C GLN A 415 -10.64 -6.95 -4.54
N HIS A 416 -9.62 -7.68 -4.08
CA HIS A 416 -8.46 -8.06 -4.90
C HIS A 416 -8.53 -9.47 -5.49
N HIS A 417 -9.14 -10.42 -4.76
CA HIS A 417 -9.18 -11.80 -5.23
C HIS A 417 -10.34 -12.60 -4.65
N LEU A 418 -10.84 -13.55 -5.44
CA LEU A 418 -11.89 -14.49 -5.07
C LEU A 418 -11.45 -15.92 -5.37
N ALA A 419 -11.66 -16.82 -4.39
CA ALA A 419 -11.37 -18.25 -4.57
C ALA A 419 -12.53 -19.10 -4.06
N PHE A 420 -12.83 -20.19 -4.77
CA PHE A 420 -13.79 -21.19 -4.32
C PHE A 420 -13.08 -22.35 -3.62
N ASP A 421 -13.74 -22.96 -2.63
CA ASP A 421 -13.28 -24.22 -2.07
C ASP A 421 -13.45 -25.34 -3.12
N PRO A 422 -12.36 -26.02 -3.53
CA PRO A 422 -12.43 -27.09 -4.52
C PRO A 422 -13.26 -28.30 -4.05
N SER A 423 -13.43 -28.48 -2.73
CA SER A 423 -14.27 -29.54 -2.15
C SER A 423 -15.73 -29.13 -1.99
N ASN A 424 -16.04 -27.82 -2.00
CA ASN A 424 -17.39 -27.30 -1.89
C ASN A 424 -17.56 -25.97 -2.65
N PRO A 425 -18.13 -25.99 -3.86
CA PRO A 425 -18.22 -24.81 -4.73
C PRO A 425 -19.18 -23.71 -4.24
N ASN A 426 -19.92 -23.95 -3.14
CA ASN A 426 -20.70 -22.89 -2.47
C ASN A 426 -19.84 -22.07 -1.48
N VAL A 427 -18.68 -22.58 -1.08
CA VAL A 427 -17.77 -21.86 -0.19
C VAL A 427 -16.91 -20.91 -1.02
N LEU A 428 -16.96 -19.63 -0.68
CA LEU A 428 -16.26 -18.54 -1.34
C LEU A 428 -15.35 -17.83 -0.33
N TYR A 429 -14.13 -17.53 -0.76
CA TYR A 429 -13.17 -16.71 -0.04
C TYR A 429 -12.97 -15.39 -0.77
N ALA A 430 -12.89 -14.28 -0.04
CA ALA A 430 -12.65 -12.94 -0.57
C ALA A 430 -11.44 -12.32 0.12
N CYS A 431 -10.44 -11.93 -0.68
CA CYS A 431 -9.26 -11.19 -0.24
C CYS A 431 -9.45 -9.70 -0.58
N ASN A 432 -9.14 -8.83 0.39
CA ASN A 432 -9.28 -7.39 0.27
C ASN A 432 -8.29 -6.65 1.20
N ASP A 433 -8.40 -5.34 1.29
CA ASP A 433 -7.51 -4.48 2.10
C ASP A 433 -7.66 -4.68 3.62
N GLY A 434 -8.76 -5.31 4.04
CA GLY A 434 -9.00 -5.73 5.42
C GLY A 434 -8.64 -7.20 5.71
N GLY A 435 -8.10 -7.92 4.73
CA GLY A 435 -7.63 -9.30 4.86
C GLY A 435 -8.54 -10.32 4.18
N ILE A 436 -8.93 -11.37 4.92
CA ILE A 436 -9.60 -12.55 4.34
C ILE A 436 -10.96 -12.83 4.99
N PHE A 437 -11.96 -13.03 4.15
CA PHE A 437 -13.34 -13.35 4.54
C PHE A 437 -13.83 -14.62 3.85
N ARG A 438 -14.63 -15.41 4.57
CA ARG A 438 -15.20 -16.66 4.08
C ARG A 438 -16.73 -16.59 4.09
N SER A 439 -17.33 -17.06 3.02
CA SER A 439 -18.76 -17.29 2.91
C SER A 439 -19.03 -18.78 2.67
N PRO A 440 -19.87 -19.45 3.48
CA PRO A 440 -20.22 -20.86 3.26
C PRO A 440 -21.33 -21.07 2.21
N ASP A 441 -21.96 -19.99 1.74
CA ASP A 441 -23.26 -20.02 1.06
C ASP A 441 -23.32 -19.07 -0.16
N GLY A 442 -22.17 -18.92 -0.83
CA GLY A 442 -22.03 -18.14 -2.05
C GLY A 442 -22.37 -16.66 -1.87
N GLY A 443 -21.92 -16.05 -0.77
CA GLY A 443 -22.07 -14.63 -0.47
C GLY A 443 -23.37 -14.24 0.25
N THR A 444 -24.06 -15.17 0.91
CA THR A 444 -25.27 -14.88 1.68
C THR A 444 -24.97 -14.60 3.16
N SER A 445 -23.88 -15.11 3.69
CA SER A 445 -23.29 -14.80 4.99
C SER A 445 -21.76 -14.76 4.89
N TRP A 446 -21.11 -14.04 5.81
CA TRP A 446 -19.66 -13.87 5.84
C TRP A 446 -19.11 -14.10 7.23
N THR A 447 -17.85 -14.53 7.29
CA THR A 447 -17.07 -14.67 8.52
C THR A 447 -15.66 -14.19 8.24
N SER A 448 -15.14 -13.34 9.12
CA SER A 448 -13.74 -12.92 9.08
C SER A 448 -12.83 -14.07 9.50
N LEU A 449 -11.75 -14.29 8.74
CA LEU A 449 -10.68 -15.24 9.06
C LEU A 449 -9.40 -14.53 9.53
N ASN A 450 -9.51 -13.26 9.94
CA ASN A 450 -8.36 -12.43 10.32
C ASN A 450 -7.72 -12.68 11.71
N PRO A 451 -8.36 -13.31 12.72
CA PRO A 451 -7.72 -13.57 14.01
C PRO A 451 -6.38 -14.32 13.89
N GLY A 452 -5.29 -13.71 14.36
CA GLY A 452 -3.93 -14.25 14.32
C GLY A 452 -3.06 -13.70 13.19
N LEU A 453 -3.64 -13.05 12.18
CA LEU A 453 -2.88 -12.44 11.07
C LEU A 453 -2.22 -11.14 11.49
N GLY A 454 -0.90 -11.11 11.44
CA GLY A 454 -0.08 -9.92 11.72
C GLY A 454 0.38 -9.22 10.45
N ILE A 455 -0.56 -8.76 9.61
CA ILE A 455 -0.27 -8.19 8.28
C ILE A 455 -0.65 -6.71 8.11
N THR A 456 -0.93 -6.00 9.20
CA THR A 456 -1.32 -4.59 9.13
C THR A 456 -0.17 -3.68 8.69
N GLU A 457 -0.51 -2.67 7.90
CA GLU A 457 0.41 -1.72 7.26
C GLU A 457 0.50 -0.43 8.06
N PHE A 458 1.47 -0.34 8.99
CA PHE A 458 1.72 0.92 9.70
C PHE A 458 2.56 1.86 8.85
N GLU A 459 2.08 3.09 8.72
CA GLU A 459 2.75 4.19 8.06
C GLU A 459 3.57 5.01 9.06
N PHE A 460 2.96 5.34 10.20
CA PHE A 460 3.55 6.16 11.26
C PHE A 460 3.12 5.63 12.63
N ILE A 461 3.97 5.82 13.64
CA ILE A 461 3.66 5.46 15.02
C ILE A 461 4.13 6.54 16.00
N ILE A 462 3.39 6.72 17.10
CA ILE A 462 3.82 7.61 18.19
C ILE A 462 3.39 7.08 19.56
N HIS A 463 4.20 7.36 20.58
CA HIS A 463 3.89 7.02 21.97
C HIS A 463 3.79 8.26 22.86
N LEU A 464 3.28 8.06 24.07
CA LEU A 464 3.45 8.97 25.19
C LEU A 464 4.65 8.51 26.03
N GLU A 465 5.61 9.38 26.28
CA GLU A 465 6.82 9.07 27.06
C GLU A 465 6.50 8.76 28.54
N SER A 466 5.41 9.32 29.06
CA SER A 466 4.89 9.04 30.40
C SER A 466 4.15 7.71 30.52
N GLU A 467 3.75 7.07 29.42
CA GLU A 467 2.88 5.90 29.44
C GLU A 467 3.56 4.68 28.82
N ASP A 468 3.77 3.66 29.64
CA ASP A 468 4.59 2.50 29.28
C ASP A 468 4.12 1.75 28.04
N THR A 469 2.80 1.68 27.78
CA THR A 469 2.23 0.83 26.73
C THR A 469 1.31 1.58 25.78
N TRP A 470 1.15 2.90 25.95
CA TRP A 470 0.36 3.72 25.06
C TRP A 470 1.10 3.92 23.74
N LEU A 471 0.40 3.65 22.64
CA LEU A 471 0.89 3.74 21.28
C LEU A 471 -0.33 3.93 20.37
N ILE A 472 -0.19 4.81 19.39
CA ILE A 472 -1.10 4.90 18.25
C ILE A 472 -0.28 4.81 16.97
N GLY A 473 -0.94 4.48 15.86
CA GLY A 473 -0.35 4.56 14.54
C GLY A 473 -1.39 4.61 13.45
N GLY A 474 -1.10 5.36 12.41
CA GLY A 474 -1.89 5.36 11.18
C GLY A 474 -1.56 4.14 10.34
N THR A 475 -2.60 3.55 9.75
CA THR A 475 -2.47 2.38 8.88
C THR A 475 -3.18 2.59 7.56
N GLN A 476 -2.61 2.06 6.49
CA GLN A 476 -3.23 2.04 5.18
C GLN A 476 -4.53 1.20 5.22
N ASP A 477 -5.61 1.77 4.68
CA ASP A 477 -6.97 1.23 4.53
C ASP A 477 -7.70 0.77 5.80
N ASN A 478 -7.00 0.69 6.94
CA ASN A 478 -7.49 0.15 8.21
C ASN A 478 -7.57 1.21 9.32
N GLY A 479 -7.37 2.48 8.97
CA GLY A 479 -7.57 3.64 9.82
C GLY A 479 -6.44 3.90 10.80
N THR A 480 -6.72 4.68 11.83
CA THR A 480 -5.79 4.89 12.94
C THR A 480 -6.08 3.87 14.02
N LEU A 481 -5.04 3.16 14.45
CA LEU A 481 -5.10 2.17 15.50
C LEU A 481 -4.51 2.72 16.80
N GLY A 482 -5.09 2.35 17.93
CA GLY A 482 -4.59 2.71 19.24
C GLY A 482 -4.76 1.60 20.26
N ASN A 483 -3.99 1.65 21.34
CA ASN A 483 -4.15 0.77 22.50
C ASN A 483 -4.91 1.51 23.64
N PRO A 484 -6.25 1.50 23.64
CA PRO A 484 -7.04 2.30 24.59
C PRO A 484 -6.94 1.83 26.03
N HIS A 485 -6.53 0.59 26.26
CA HIS A 485 -6.55 -0.01 27.59
C HIS A 485 -5.22 0.15 28.33
N ASN A 486 -4.12 0.49 27.64
CA ASN A 486 -2.79 0.73 28.24
C ASN A 486 -2.41 -0.36 29.27
N THR A 487 -2.82 -1.61 29.03
CA THR A 487 -2.48 -2.74 29.93
C THR A 487 -1.44 -3.64 29.26
N PRO A 488 -0.43 -4.11 30.02
CA PRO A 488 0.60 -5.00 29.47
C PRO A 488 0.09 -6.39 29.05
N ARG A 489 -1.06 -6.84 29.58
CA ARG A 489 -1.57 -8.22 29.40
C ARG A 489 -2.38 -8.41 28.13
N GLU A 490 -2.97 -7.34 27.59
CA GLU A 490 -3.84 -7.39 26.42
C GLU A 490 -3.57 -6.13 25.58
N ARG A 491 -2.40 -6.04 24.94
CA ARG A 491 -2.12 -4.96 23.95
C ARG A 491 -3.04 -5.16 22.73
N THR A 492 -4.32 -4.91 22.90
CA THR A 492 -5.34 -4.95 21.88
C THR A 492 -5.31 -3.63 21.15
N TRP A 493 -5.12 -3.70 19.83
CA TRP A 493 -5.25 -2.55 18.96
C TRP A 493 -6.71 -2.42 18.56
N ASP A 494 -7.32 -1.31 18.94
CA ASP A 494 -8.64 -0.93 18.46
C ASP A 494 -8.49 0.07 17.31
N GLN A 495 -9.38 -0.03 16.32
CA GLN A 495 -9.55 1.05 15.34
C GLN A 495 -10.17 2.25 16.07
N VAL A 496 -9.38 3.28 16.28
CA VAL A 496 -9.77 4.50 16.99
C VAL A 496 -10.25 5.59 16.03
N ALA A 497 -9.89 5.52 14.75
CA ALA A 497 -10.48 6.31 13.67
C ALA A 497 -10.55 5.48 12.37
N PRO A 498 -11.55 5.70 11.49
CA PRO A 498 -11.69 4.98 10.21
C PRO A 498 -10.73 5.53 9.12
N GLY A 499 -11.00 5.29 7.84
CA GLY A 499 -10.27 5.81 6.68
C GLY A 499 -8.88 5.23 6.49
N ASP A 500 -8.04 5.95 5.76
CA ASP A 500 -6.59 5.75 5.71
C ASP A 500 -5.95 6.53 6.87
N GLY A 501 -5.29 5.83 7.78
CA GLY A 501 -4.56 6.47 8.88
C GLY A 501 -3.20 6.96 8.41
N GLY A 502 -2.98 8.27 8.49
CA GLY A 502 -1.71 8.92 8.16
C GLY A 502 -0.80 9.16 9.38
N ASP A 503 -0.10 10.28 9.34
CA ASP A 503 0.85 10.67 10.39
C ASP A 503 0.15 10.92 11.74
N CYS A 504 0.86 10.73 12.85
CA CYS A 504 0.31 10.81 14.20
C CYS A 504 1.25 11.55 15.16
N GLY A 505 0.68 12.12 16.22
CA GLY A 505 1.43 12.97 17.15
C GLY A 505 0.93 12.83 18.59
N ALA A 506 1.79 13.12 19.56
CA ALA A 506 1.44 13.02 20.98
C ALA A 506 2.02 14.19 21.77
N ASP A 507 1.18 14.76 22.63
CA ASP A 507 1.59 15.76 23.62
C ASP A 507 1.54 15.13 25.01
N ASP A 508 2.72 14.76 25.51
CA ASP A 508 2.86 14.14 26.82
C ASP A 508 2.49 15.07 27.97
N THR A 509 2.69 16.38 27.82
CA THR A 509 2.43 17.35 28.89
C THR A 509 0.94 17.52 29.13
N ASN A 510 0.15 17.66 28.07
CA ASN A 510 -1.30 17.88 28.18
C ASN A 510 -2.12 16.60 27.97
N LYS A 511 -1.46 15.45 27.76
CA LYS A 511 -2.10 14.14 27.47
C LYS A 511 -3.04 14.23 26.27
N LEU A 512 -2.58 14.83 25.18
CA LEU A 512 -3.30 14.89 23.91
C LEU A 512 -2.66 13.98 22.88
N CYS A 513 -3.46 13.48 21.95
CA CYS A 513 -2.99 12.76 20.78
C CYS A 513 -3.64 13.32 19.51
N TYR A 514 -2.93 13.11 18.42
CA TYR A 514 -3.27 13.60 17.10
C TYR A 514 -3.13 12.47 16.11
N HIS A 515 -4.02 12.46 15.14
CA HIS A 515 -3.89 11.63 13.95
C HIS A 515 -4.32 12.43 12.73
N SER A 516 -3.92 11.95 11.57
CA SER A 516 -4.29 12.52 10.29
C SER A 516 -4.82 11.44 9.38
N TYR A 517 -5.59 11.84 8.38
CA TYR A 517 -5.95 10.97 7.27
C TYR A 517 -4.99 11.20 6.11
N TYR A 518 -5.46 10.91 4.90
CA TYR A 518 -4.84 11.50 3.74
C TYR A 518 -5.09 13.01 3.66
N GLY A 519 -4.13 13.75 3.09
CA GLY A 519 -4.21 15.20 2.96
C GLY A 519 -3.91 15.95 4.27
N ILE A 520 -4.19 17.26 4.30
CA ILE A 520 -3.75 18.17 5.37
C ILE A 520 -4.63 18.12 6.63
N GLU A 521 -5.70 17.34 6.60
CA GLU A 521 -6.66 17.21 7.69
C GLU A 521 -6.05 16.50 8.90
N ILE A 522 -6.36 17.02 10.10
CA ILE A 522 -5.93 16.42 11.36
C ILE A 522 -7.05 16.48 12.41
N GLU A 523 -7.09 15.48 13.28
CA GLU A 523 -7.96 15.49 14.45
C GLU A 523 -7.16 15.32 15.74
N ARG A 524 -7.68 15.90 16.83
CA ARG A 524 -7.11 15.85 18.18
C ARG A 524 -8.08 15.18 19.14
N ALA A 525 -7.55 14.40 20.07
CA ALA A 525 -8.31 13.86 21.20
C ALA A 525 -7.48 13.89 22.49
N PRO A 526 -8.12 13.79 23.67
CA PRO A 526 -7.44 13.28 24.85
C PRO A 526 -6.81 11.92 24.54
N ALA A 527 -5.59 11.70 24.99
CA ALA A 527 -4.88 10.44 24.79
C ALA A 527 -5.27 9.38 25.84
N THR A 528 -5.67 9.83 27.03
CA THR A 528 -6.02 8.96 28.16
C THR A 528 -7.33 9.41 28.84
N GLY A 529 -7.85 8.56 29.74
CA GLY A 529 -9.07 8.81 30.49
C GLY A 529 -10.36 8.50 29.73
N GLU A 530 -11.52 8.82 30.32
CA GLU A 530 -12.87 8.47 29.79
C GLU A 530 -13.23 9.14 28.44
N LYS A 531 -12.41 10.10 28.00
CA LYS A 531 -12.55 10.80 26.73
C LYS A 531 -11.43 10.45 25.75
N ALA A 532 -10.63 9.43 26.04
CA ALA A 532 -9.60 8.95 25.13
C ALA A 532 -10.19 8.73 23.73
N PHE A 533 -9.50 9.23 22.70
CA PHE A 533 -9.88 9.09 21.29
C PHE A 533 -11.26 9.64 20.91
N LYS A 534 -11.81 10.58 21.69
CA LYS A 534 -12.93 11.42 21.25
C LYS A 534 -12.40 12.55 20.39
N TRP A 535 -12.30 12.27 19.10
CA TRP A 535 -11.70 13.16 18.10
C TRP A 535 -12.50 14.44 17.87
N VAL A 536 -11.76 15.52 17.68
CA VAL A 536 -12.24 16.83 17.26
C VAL A 536 -11.36 17.27 16.10
N ASP A 537 -12.00 17.67 15.00
CA ASP A 537 -11.33 18.29 13.86
C ASP A 537 -10.62 19.58 14.32
N VAL A 538 -9.32 19.63 14.08
CA VAL A 538 -8.46 20.79 14.34
C VAL A 538 -7.59 21.07 13.12
N SER A 539 -8.09 20.75 11.93
CA SER A 539 -7.38 20.88 10.67
C SER A 539 -6.93 22.32 10.39
N PRO A 540 -5.77 22.53 9.76
CA PRO A 540 -5.40 23.84 9.25
C PRO A 540 -6.46 24.37 8.28
N PRO A 541 -6.72 25.68 8.23
CA PRO A 541 -7.68 26.29 7.31
C PRO A 541 -7.10 26.39 5.88
N ALA A 542 -6.60 25.27 5.35
CA ALA A 542 -6.06 25.17 4.00
C ALA A 542 -7.17 25.29 2.94
N PRO A 543 -6.87 25.81 1.74
CA PRO A 543 -7.83 25.82 0.63
C PRO A 543 -8.28 24.40 0.24
N GLU A 544 -9.45 24.29 -0.40
CA GLU A 544 -9.99 23.00 -0.84
C GLU A 544 -9.03 22.26 -1.81
N GLU A 545 -8.42 23.00 -2.74
CA GLU A 545 -7.37 22.48 -3.62
C GLU A 545 -5.99 22.72 -2.99
N TYR A 546 -5.70 22.03 -1.88
CA TYR A 546 -4.39 22.09 -1.22
C TYR A 546 -3.54 20.89 -1.57
N ASP A 547 -2.37 21.16 -2.14
CA ASP A 547 -1.46 20.10 -2.57
C ASP A 547 -0.53 19.68 -1.42
N ALA A 548 -0.42 18.36 -1.21
CA ALA A 548 0.41 17.77 -0.18
C ALA A 548 0.82 16.36 -0.61
N LEU A 549 1.71 15.75 0.16
CA LEU A 549 1.84 14.30 0.11
C LEU A 549 0.59 13.70 0.76
N PHE A 550 0.21 12.48 0.41
CA PHE A 550 -1.02 11.90 0.96
C PHE A 550 -0.97 11.71 2.44
N TYR A 551 0.15 11.33 3.04
CA TYR A 551 0.29 11.40 4.49
C TYR A 551 1.24 12.54 4.83
N PRO A 552 0.82 13.82 4.79
CA PRO A 552 1.73 14.94 5.00
C PRO A 552 2.38 14.88 6.39
N PRO A 553 3.60 15.42 6.57
CA PRO A 553 4.34 15.29 7.83
C PRO A 553 3.63 16.06 8.91
N MET A 554 3.55 15.44 10.07
CA MET A 554 3.12 16.09 11.29
C MET A 554 4.21 15.93 12.36
N ASP A 555 4.35 16.94 13.21
CA ASP A 555 5.10 16.80 14.45
C ASP A 555 4.40 17.59 15.56
N VAL A 556 4.56 17.14 16.79
CA VAL A 556 3.91 17.68 17.98
C VAL A 556 4.92 17.83 19.10
N LEU A 557 5.03 19.04 19.64
CA LEU A 557 5.83 19.34 20.82
C LEU A 557 5.03 20.20 21.79
N GLU A 558 4.62 19.61 22.91
CA GLU A 558 3.69 20.24 23.85
C GLU A 558 2.44 20.74 23.10
N LYS A 559 2.13 22.04 23.17
CA LYS A 559 1.01 22.66 22.45
C LYS A 559 1.33 23.06 21.01
N ILE A 560 2.54 22.84 20.52
CA ILE A 560 2.90 23.19 19.15
C ILE A 560 2.60 22.00 18.25
N VAL A 561 1.85 22.25 17.18
CA VAL A 561 1.54 21.26 16.14
C VAL A 561 2.00 21.83 14.81
N ALA A 562 2.78 21.06 14.06
CA ALA A 562 3.21 21.40 12.72
C ALA A 562 2.65 20.37 11.74
N LYS A 563 2.03 20.81 10.65
CA LYS A 563 1.56 19.95 9.55
C LYS A 563 1.91 20.61 8.21
N ALA A 564 2.46 19.88 7.25
CA ALA A 564 3.02 20.52 6.05
C ALA A 564 2.62 19.87 4.72
N GLY A 565 2.24 20.66 3.73
CA GLY A 565 2.13 20.24 2.32
C GLY A 565 3.05 21.10 1.46
N VAL A 566 2.47 21.84 0.51
CA VAL A 566 3.19 22.89 -0.23
C VAL A 566 3.53 24.14 0.62
N THR A 567 2.86 24.30 1.76
CA THR A 567 3.19 25.26 2.82
C THR A 567 3.27 24.55 4.17
N LEU A 568 3.84 25.21 5.18
CA LEU A 568 3.89 24.70 6.55
C LEU A 568 2.80 25.40 7.37
N TRP A 569 1.94 24.64 8.02
CA TRP A 569 0.97 25.14 8.98
C TRP A 569 1.47 24.88 10.39
N VAL A 570 1.45 25.90 11.25
CA VAL A 570 1.89 25.79 12.65
C VAL A 570 0.81 26.31 13.59
N SER A 571 0.40 25.49 14.55
CA SER A 571 -0.41 25.89 15.69
C SER A 571 0.45 25.98 16.94
N ASN A 572 0.15 26.94 17.82
CA ASN A 572 0.82 27.12 19.11
C ASN A 572 -0.08 26.78 20.31
N ASP A 573 -1.31 26.36 20.05
CA ASP A 573 -2.38 26.12 21.01
C ASP A 573 -3.13 24.83 20.68
N SER A 574 -2.34 23.78 20.43
CA SER A 574 -2.83 22.42 20.25
C SER A 574 -3.72 22.22 19.03
N GLY A 575 -3.71 23.11 18.03
CA GLY A 575 -4.53 23.03 16.81
C GLY A 575 -5.73 23.99 16.79
N ASP A 576 -5.92 24.83 17.82
CA ASP A 576 -7.08 25.73 17.87
C ASP A 576 -6.94 26.93 16.93
N ASN A 577 -5.71 27.42 16.72
CA ASN A 577 -5.37 28.46 15.75
C ASN A 577 -4.13 28.08 14.95
N TRP A 578 -4.08 28.53 13.68
CA TRP A 578 -3.05 28.16 12.72
C TRP A 578 -2.40 29.38 12.06
N GLU A 579 -1.08 29.32 11.91
CA GLU A 579 -0.27 30.25 11.14
C GLU A 579 0.27 29.53 9.90
N GLU A 580 0.02 30.08 8.71
CA GLU A 580 0.60 29.57 7.46
C GLU A 580 2.00 30.15 7.22
N VAL A 581 2.94 29.29 6.91
CA VAL A 581 4.34 29.63 6.61
C VAL A 581 4.68 29.11 5.23
N ASP A 582 4.83 30.03 4.28
CA ASP A 582 5.47 29.73 3.00
C ASP A 582 6.98 29.50 3.23
N PHE A 583 7.41 28.25 3.06
CA PHE A 583 8.81 27.83 3.21
C PHE A 583 9.64 27.97 1.92
N GLY A 584 9.12 28.68 0.91
CA GLY A 584 9.80 29.01 -0.33
C GLY A 584 9.94 27.84 -1.30
N GLY A 585 8.94 26.95 -1.36
CA GLY A 585 8.86 25.84 -2.32
C GLY A 585 8.98 26.25 -3.77
N GLU A 586 9.64 25.41 -4.56
CA GLU A 586 9.41 25.42 -6.00
C GLU A 586 7.96 25.03 -6.29
N SER A 587 7.38 25.49 -7.41
CA SER A 587 6.02 25.12 -7.82
C SER A 587 5.87 23.59 -7.77
N ASP A 588 4.85 23.09 -7.07
CA ASP A 588 4.54 21.67 -6.78
C ASP A 588 5.40 20.93 -5.73
N GLU A 589 6.42 21.57 -5.14
CA GLU A 589 7.27 20.92 -4.15
C GLU A 589 6.56 20.75 -2.80
N LYS A 590 6.48 19.50 -2.33
CA LYS A 590 5.79 19.13 -1.09
C LYS A 590 6.77 18.82 0.04
N ALA A 591 6.39 19.20 1.26
CA ALA A 591 7.08 18.80 2.48
C ALA A 591 6.97 17.29 2.70
N SER A 592 8.10 16.64 2.99
CA SER A 592 8.21 15.21 3.25
C SER A 592 8.59 14.89 4.69
N ALA A 593 9.25 15.81 5.40
CA ALA A 593 9.61 15.70 6.80
C ALA A 593 9.44 17.05 7.52
N VAL A 594 9.01 17.02 8.78
CA VAL A 594 8.95 18.20 9.66
C VAL A 594 9.46 17.80 11.04
N SER A 595 10.23 18.68 11.68
CA SER A 595 10.75 18.46 13.03
C SER A 595 10.69 19.76 13.83
N ILE A 596 9.89 19.77 14.90
CA ILE A 596 9.82 20.84 15.88
C ILE A 596 10.94 20.62 16.89
N VAL A 597 11.93 21.50 16.85
CA VAL A 597 13.12 21.37 17.72
C VAL A 597 12.87 21.98 19.10
N ASP A 598 12.19 23.13 19.10
CA ASP A 598 11.73 23.82 20.30
C ASP A 598 10.64 24.85 19.92
N ARG A 599 10.19 25.64 20.90
CA ARG A 599 9.16 26.67 20.72
C ARG A 599 9.51 27.80 19.74
N LYS A 600 10.74 27.81 19.20
CA LYS A 600 11.26 28.87 18.33
C LYS A 600 11.85 28.36 17.03
N THR A 601 12.01 27.05 16.82
CA THR A 601 12.65 26.54 15.61
C THR A 601 12.01 25.26 15.11
N ILE A 602 11.72 25.24 13.81
CA ILE A 602 11.26 24.07 13.06
C ILE A 602 12.24 23.82 11.91
N PHE A 603 12.50 22.55 11.60
CA PHE A 603 13.17 22.13 10.38
C PHE A 603 12.17 21.41 9.48
N LEU A 604 12.34 21.58 8.17
CA LEU A 604 11.48 20.97 7.16
C LEU A 604 12.34 20.45 6.00
N GLY A 605 11.97 19.27 5.52
CA GLY A 605 12.53 18.62 4.35
C GLY A 605 11.47 18.37 3.29
N THR A 606 11.87 18.27 2.02
CA THR A 606 10.95 18.09 0.90
C THR A 606 11.22 16.81 0.12
N GLU A 607 10.23 16.40 -0.69
CA GLU A 607 10.37 15.25 -1.59
C GLU A 607 11.47 15.45 -2.66
N LYS A 608 11.96 16.68 -2.84
CA LYS A 608 13.04 17.03 -3.78
C LYS A 608 14.40 17.24 -3.11
N GLY A 609 14.52 16.97 -1.81
CA GLY A 609 15.80 17.08 -1.09
C GLY A 609 16.10 18.44 -0.49
N ARG A 610 15.19 19.42 -0.62
CA ARG A 610 15.40 20.75 -0.04
C ARG A 610 15.22 20.69 1.47
N LEU A 611 16.07 21.41 2.18
CA LEU A 611 16.05 21.52 3.63
C LEU A 611 15.98 23.00 4.03
N VAL A 612 15.11 23.32 4.97
CA VAL A 612 14.95 24.67 5.49
C VAL A 612 14.86 24.65 7.02
N ARG A 613 15.31 25.75 7.64
CA ARG A 613 15.07 26.07 9.04
C ARG A 613 14.12 27.26 9.11
N ILE A 614 13.05 27.13 9.88
CA ILE A 614 12.10 28.19 10.17
C ILE A 614 12.29 28.62 11.62
N ASP A 615 12.62 29.89 11.84
CA ASP A 615 12.72 30.47 13.17
C ASP A 615 11.49 31.33 13.49
N ARG A 616 11.03 31.29 14.74
CA ARG A 616 9.89 32.09 15.19
C ARG A 616 10.32 33.53 15.48
N ALA A 617 9.67 34.50 14.84
CA ALA A 617 9.84 35.91 15.20
C ALA A 617 8.97 36.30 16.39
N SER A 618 9.20 37.51 16.93
CA SER A 618 8.31 38.10 17.94
C SER A 618 6.86 38.26 17.46
N SER A 619 6.64 38.36 16.15
CA SER A 619 5.33 38.46 15.51
C SER A 619 4.69 37.10 15.20
N GLY A 620 5.34 35.97 15.51
CA GLY A 620 4.88 34.63 15.16
C GLY A 620 5.76 33.93 14.12
N TRP A 621 5.24 32.86 13.55
CA TRP A 621 5.80 32.11 12.43
C TRP A 621 5.51 32.86 11.12
N ALA A 622 6.52 33.06 10.28
CA ALA A 622 6.37 33.82 9.04
C ALA A 622 7.46 33.49 8.01
N LYS A 623 7.15 33.64 6.72
CA LYS A 623 8.07 33.45 5.57
C LYS A 623 9.40 34.18 5.73
N GLY A 624 9.40 35.38 6.32
CA GLY A 624 10.60 36.20 6.52
C GLY A 624 11.70 35.57 7.40
N ASN A 625 11.40 34.46 8.09
CA ASN A 625 12.33 33.77 8.98
C ASN A 625 12.67 32.35 8.50
N VAL A 626 12.52 32.10 7.19
CA VAL A 626 12.90 30.83 6.57
C VAL A 626 14.33 30.94 6.05
N THR A 627 15.20 30.09 6.58
CA THR A 627 16.60 29.96 6.15
C THR A 627 16.77 28.67 5.35
N GLN A 628 17.08 28.79 4.05
CA GLN A 628 17.45 27.62 3.24
C GLN A 628 18.79 27.06 3.71
N LEU A 629 18.82 25.74 3.90
CA LEU A 629 20.02 25.00 4.23
C LEU A 629 20.64 24.45 2.94
N THR A 630 21.90 24.01 3.02
CA THR A 630 22.45 23.19 1.94
C THR A 630 21.76 21.84 1.92
N SER A 631 21.52 21.28 0.74
CA SER A 631 20.99 19.92 0.59
C SER A 631 22.15 18.94 0.47
N PRO A 632 22.23 17.89 1.31
CA PRO A 632 23.23 16.84 1.10
C PRO A 632 22.96 16.04 -0.17
N ARG A 633 21.68 15.97 -0.58
CA ARG A 633 21.19 15.22 -1.73
C ARG A 633 19.84 15.77 -2.20
N ASN A 634 19.59 15.78 -3.51
CA ASN A 634 18.35 16.29 -4.13
C ASN A 634 17.31 15.17 -4.33
N GLU A 635 16.93 14.51 -3.23
CA GLU A 635 16.08 13.32 -3.21
C GLU A 635 15.15 13.36 -2.00
N PHE A 636 14.15 12.47 -1.95
CA PHE A 636 13.14 12.44 -0.90
C PHE A 636 13.75 12.45 0.52
N VAL A 637 13.60 13.58 1.24
CA VAL A 637 14.01 13.66 2.65
C VAL A 637 13.03 12.85 3.48
N SER A 638 13.52 11.81 4.13
CA SER A 638 12.67 10.92 4.91
C SER A 638 12.49 11.37 6.35
N ASP A 639 13.53 11.91 6.97
CA ASP A 639 13.50 12.29 8.38
C ASP A 639 14.58 13.34 8.70
N ILE A 640 14.38 14.09 9.79
CA ILE A 640 15.26 15.14 10.29
C ILE A 640 15.32 15.08 11.82
N VAL A 641 16.53 14.93 12.36
CA VAL A 641 16.77 14.95 13.81
C VAL A 641 17.77 16.05 14.16
N VAL A 642 17.39 16.93 15.08
CA VAL A 642 18.23 18.04 15.54
C VAL A 642 18.62 17.85 17.00
N LEU A 643 19.92 17.92 17.29
CA LEU A 643 20.44 17.67 18.64
C LEU A 643 20.96 18.94 19.31
N GLY A 644 20.57 19.07 20.58
CA GLY A 644 21.12 20.03 21.55
C GLY A 644 20.66 21.48 21.34
N ALA A 645 20.71 22.27 22.41
CA ALA A 645 20.23 23.66 22.43
C ALA A 645 20.89 24.58 21.39
N SER A 646 22.11 24.24 20.94
CA SER A 646 22.82 25.01 19.91
C SER A 646 22.29 24.78 18.49
N LYS A 647 21.48 23.73 18.26
CA LYS A 647 20.91 23.38 16.95
C LYS A 647 21.96 23.24 15.84
N ARG A 648 23.20 22.91 16.23
CA ARG A 648 24.36 22.79 15.33
C ARG A 648 24.44 21.42 14.71
N VAL A 649 24.04 20.38 15.44
CA VAL A 649 24.08 19.01 14.98
C VAL A 649 22.73 18.66 14.40
N VAL A 650 22.67 18.48 13.09
CA VAL A 650 21.47 18.10 12.35
C VAL A 650 21.77 16.80 11.63
N TRP A 651 20.85 15.85 11.71
CA TRP A 651 20.88 14.63 10.94
C TRP A 651 19.68 14.63 10.01
N THR A 652 19.85 14.02 8.85
CA THR A 652 18.76 13.77 7.93
C THR A 652 19.01 12.48 7.19
N SER A 653 17.93 11.82 6.77
CA SER A 653 17.99 10.66 5.90
C SER A 653 17.26 10.89 4.59
N CYS A 654 17.63 10.09 3.60
CA CYS A 654 16.98 10.05 2.30
C CYS A 654 16.43 8.65 2.06
N SER A 655 15.16 8.61 1.69
CA SER A 655 14.55 7.39 1.16
C SER A 655 14.73 7.37 -0.35
N ALA A 656 15.90 6.92 -0.80
CA ALA A 656 16.24 6.79 -2.21
C ALA A 656 17.33 5.75 -2.45
N PHE A 657 17.32 5.14 -3.65
CA PHE A 657 18.40 4.29 -4.15
C PHE A 657 19.52 5.12 -4.80
N GLY A 658 20.71 4.53 -4.93
CA GLY A 658 21.94 5.17 -5.37
C GLY A 658 22.51 6.12 -4.31
N GLY A 659 23.83 6.34 -4.27
CA GLY A 659 24.43 7.38 -3.42
C GLY A 659 24.32 7.18 -1.90
N GLY A 660 24.36 8.28 -1.13
CA GLY A 660 24.24 8.27 0.33
C GLY A 660 22.79 8.39 0.82
N HIS A 661 22.51 7.82 2.00
CA HIS A 661 21.18 7.76 2.61
C HIS A 661 21.11 8.42 4.00
N VAL A 662 22.22 8.58 4.72
CA VAL A 662 22.24 9.20 6.05
C VAL A 662 23.29 10.30 6.09
N PHE A 663 22.91 11.50 6.51
CA PHE A 663 23.77 12.67 6.48
C PHE A 663 23.79 13.39 7.82
N ARG A 664 24.94 13.99 8.13
CA ARG A 664 25.14 14.75 9.37
C ARG A 664 25.78 16.10 9.10
N SER A 665 25.19 17.14 9.67
CA SER A 665 25.78 18.47 9.77
C SER A 665 26.22 18.78 11.21
N THR A 666 27.27 19.58 11.36
CA THR A 666 27.74 20.14 12.66
C THR A 666 27.78 21.67 12.68
N ASN A 667 27.18 22.29 11.66
CA ASN A 667 27.14 23.74 11.47
C ASN A 667 25.75 24.20 11.03
N SER A 668 24.70 23.58 11.58
CA SER A 668 23.29 23.93 11.35
C SER A 668 22.87 23.85 9.87
N GLY A 669 23.29 22.79 9.17
CA GLY A 669 22.88 22.52 7.79
C GLY A 669 23.63 23.32 6.71
N LYS A 670 24.72 24.02 7.06
CA LYS A 670 25.57 24.73 6.07
C LYS A 670 26.48 23.79 5.26
N SER A 671 26.84 22.65 5.84
CA SER A 671 27.53 21.57 5.14
C SER A 671 27.21 20.23 5.78
N TRP A 672 27.34 19.16 4.99
CA TRP A 672 26.98 17.80 5.40
C TRP A 672 28.14 16.83 5.20
N SER A 673 28.23 15.85 6.10
CA SER A 673 29.03 14.65 5.92
C SER A 673 28.10 13.48 5.64
N ASP A 674 28.42 12.69 4.62
CA ASP A 674 27.80 11.39 4.43
C ASP A 674 28.18 10.44 5.58
N ARG A 675 27.16 9.81 6.17
CA ARG A 675 27.20 8.86 7.29
C ARG A 675 26.47 7.56 6.96
N THR A 676 26.29 7.28 5.69
CA THR A 676 25.69 6.04 5.18
C THR A 676 26.57 4.84 5.50
N GLY A 677 27.90 5.01 5.40
CA GLY A 677 28.86 3.99 5.77
C GLY A 677 28.68 2.70 4.94
N ASN A 678 28.29 1.62 5.60
CA ASN A 678 28.08 0.29 5.00
C ASN A 678 26.62 -0.18 5.04
N ILE A 679 25.65 0.73 5.21
CA ILE A 679 24.25 0.41 4.91
C ILE A 679 24.19 0.03 3.42
N PRO A 680 23.49 -1.06 3.04
CA PRO A 680 23.26 -1.38 1.63
C PRO A 680 22.61 -0.22 0.88
N ASP A 681 22.67 -0.25 -0.45
CA ASP A 681 21.95 0.73 -1.27
C ASP A 681 20.45 0.47 -1.23
N ILE A 682 19.81 0.95 -0.16
CA ILE A 682 18.39 0.79 0.16
C ILE A 682 17.86 2.07 0.80
N PRO A 683 16.58 2.39 0.61
CA PRO A 683 15.95 3.52 1.27
C PRO A 683 16.10 3.48 2.80
N VAL A 684 16.42 4.64 3.38
CA VAL A 684 16.37 4.88 4.83
C VAL A 684 15.15 5.74 5.13
N ASN A 685 14.27 5.22 5.97
CA ASN A 685 12.90 5.68 6.13
C ASN A 685 12.69 6.56 7.36
N ALA A 686 13.44 6.29 8.43
CA ALA A 686 13.50 7.07 9.66
C ALA A 686 14.86 6.88 10.34
N ILE A 687 15.28 7.86 11.13
CA ILE A 687 16.51 7.79 11.93
C ILE A 687 16.25 8.20 13.38
N VAL A 688 16.77 7.41 14.31
CA VAL A 688 16.67 7.70 15.74
C VAL A 688 18.06 7.82 16.33
N ILE A 689 18.26 8.87 17.12
CA ILE A 689 19.51 9.10 17.84
C ILE A 689 19.23 8.91 19.32
N ASP A 690 20.05 8.08 19.98
CA ASP A 690 19.91 7.84 21.40
C ASP A 690 20.27 9.12 22.22
N PRO A 691 19.33 9.74 22.93
CA PRO A 691 19.58 10.97 23.70
C PRO A 691 20.56 10.76 24.85
N LYS A 692 20.74 9.51 25.32
CA LYS A 692 21.71 9.16 26.38
C LYS A 692 23.09 8.81 25.81
N ASN A 693 23.18 8.57 24.50
CA ASN A 693 24.43 8.29 23.81
C ASN A 693 24.37 8.71 22.34
N HIS A 694 24.72 9.95 22.04
CA HIS A 694 24.69 10.49 20.66
C HIS A 694 25.64 9.81 19.66
N ARG A 695 26.43 8.80 20.08
CA ARG A 695 27.18 7.92 19.17
C ARG A 695 26.35 6.73 18.68
N ARG A 696 25.25 6.43 19.37
CA ARG A 696 24.33 5.35 19.01
C ARG A 696 23.18 5.89 18.18
N ILE A 697 23.04 5.35 16.98
CA ILE A 697 22.06 5.79 15.99
C ILE A 697 21.42 4.54 15.40
N PHE A 698 20.14 4.64 15.08
CA PHE A 698 19.36 3.62 14.42
C PHE A 698 18.84 4.16 13.10
N ALA A 699 18.78 3.31 12.07
CA ALA A 699 18.19 3.62 10.78
C ALA A 699 17.16 2.56 10.44
N ALA A 700 15.91 2.97 10.24
CA ALA A 700 14.83 2.15 9.69
C ALA A 700 14.97 2.13 8.16
N THR A 701 14.84 0.96 7.54
CA THR A 701 15.05 0.78 6.10
C THR A 701 14.01 -0.13 5.50
N ASP A 702 14.01 -0.23 4.17
CA ASP A 702 13.23 -1.23 3.43
C ASP A 702 13.64 -2.69 3.70
N HIS A 703 14.68 -2.91 4.52
CA HIS A 703 15.24 -4.22 4.85
C HIS A 703 15.60 -4.28 6.34
N GLY A 704 14.64 -3.92 7.20
CA GLY A 704 14.82 -3.94 8.65
C GLY A 704 15.55 -2.72 9.21
N VAL A 705 16.23 -2.91 10.35
CA VAL A 705 16.83 -1.85 11.16
C VAL A 705 18.34 -2.03 11.27
N TYR A 706 19.09 -0.95 11.06
CA TYR A 706 20.54 -0.91 11.26
C TYR A 706 20.90 -0.05 12.47
N GLN A 707 21.97 -0.41 13.16
CA GLN A 707 22.52 0.36 14.28
C GLN A 707 23.97 0.79 14.00
N SER A 708 24.27 2.03 14.32
CA SER A 708 25.65 2.52 14.48
C SER A 708 25.94 2.76 15.96
N LYS A 709 27.16 2.43 16.41
CA LYS A 709 27.69 2.78 17.75
C LYS A 709 28.81 3.83 17.69
N ASN A 710 29.06 4.38 16.50
CA ASN A 710 30.19 5.28 16.23
C ASN A 710 29.78 6.49 15.38
N SER A 711 28.58 7.02 15.61
CA SER A 711 28.06 8.21 14.91
C SER A 711 28.00 8.04 13.39
N GLY A 712 27.51 6.89 12.92
CA GLY A 712 27.24 6.62 11.50
C GLY A 712 28.47 6.32 10.66
N SER A 713 29.64 6.11 11.27
CA SER A 713 30.84 5.68 10.52
C SER A 713 30.80 4.20 10.12
N LYS A 714 30.11 3.36 10.90
CA LYS A 714 29.84 1.95 10.62
C LYS A 714 28.49 1.54 11.20
N TRP A 715 27.80 0.68 10.47
CA TRP A 715 26.50 0.14 10.79
C TRP A 715 26.56 -1.38 10.89
N THR A 716 25.72 -1.93 11.77
CA THR A 716 25.50 -3.36 11.96
C THR A 716 24.01 -3.62 11.87
N ASP A 717 23.62 -4.73 11.25
CA ASP A 717 22.24 -5.19 11.27
C ASP A 717 21.74 -5.34 12.72
N PHE A 718 20.56 -4.80 12.97
CA PHE A 718 19.88 -4.77 14.26
C PHE A 718 18.47 -5.37 14.12
N SER A 719 18.23 -6.25 13.15
CA SER A 719 16.91 -6.79 12.81
C SER A 719 16.64 -8.18 13.39
N ASN A 720 17.36 -8.59 14.44
CA ASN A 720 17.24 -9.94 14.99
C ASN A 720 15.80 -10.26 15.45
N GLY A 721 15.17 -11.26 14.81
CA GLY A 721 13.78 -11.65 15.07
C GLY A 721 12.72 -10.85 14.29
N LEU A 722 13.10 -9.84 13.51
CA LEU A 722 12.19 -9.16 12.61
C LEU A 722 11.96 -9.97 11.32
N PRO A 723 10.75 -9.91 10.74
CA PRO A 723 10.53 -10.30 9.36
C PRO A 723 11.25 -9.33 8.41
N ASN A 724 11.56 -9.76 7.19
CA ASN A 724 12.17 -8.93 6.15
C ASN A 724 11.15 -7.94 5.54
N ALA A 725 10.63 -7.05 6.39
CA ALA A 725 9.61 -6.06 6.06
C ALA A 725 10.21 -4.66 5.95
N VAL A 726 9.51 -3.82 5.17
CA VAL A 726 9.81 -2.38 5.13
C VAL A 726 9.46 -1.77 6.48
N VAL A 727 10.43 -1.09 7.09
CA VAL A 727 10.22 -0.34 8.33
C VAL A 727 9.92 1.11 7.94
N GLY A 728 8.67 1.53 8.08
CA GLY A 728 8.18 2.84 7.65
C GLY A 728 8.60 3.96 8.61
N ASP A 729 8.49 3.68 9.92
CA ASP A 729 8.71 4.64 10.98
C ASP A 729 9.32 4.00 12.24
N MET A 730 9.99 4.80 13.06
CA MET A 730 10.75 4.35 14.22
C MET A 730 10.86 5.43 15.29
N ILE A 731 10.49 5.08 16.53
CA ILE A 731 10.52 5.98 17.69
C ILE A 731 11.23 5.34 18.88
N LEU A 732 11.88 6.14 19.72
CA LEU A 732 12.53 5.68 20.96
C LEU A 732 11.77 6.18 22.18
N HIS A 733 11.29 5.24 22.99
CA HIS A 733 10.74 5.55 24.31
C HIS A 733 11.89 5.65 25.32
N GLU A 734 12.24 6.87 25.71
CA GLU A 734 13.50 7.17 26.42
C GLU A 734 13.55 6.61 27.85
N ARG A 735 12.44 6.68 28.58
CA ARG A 735 12.26 6.20 29.95
C ARG A 735 12.30 4.69 30.00
N ARG A 736 11.61 4.03 29.08
CA ARG A 736 11.60 2.56 28.97
C ARG A 736 12.84 1.97 28.32
N ARG A 737 13.59 2.77 27.56
CA ARG A 737 14.73 2.31 26.77
C ARG A 737 14.33 1.24 25.77
N VAL A 738 13.20 1.46 25.09
CA VAL A 738 12.73 0.60 23.99
C VAL A 738 12.63 1.37 22.69
N LEU A 739 13.14 0.77 21.62
CA LEU A 739 12.90 1.22 20.27
C LEU A 739 11.62 0.56 19.77
N ARG A 740 10.72 1.32 19.16
CA ARG A 740 9.48 0.84 18.55
C ARG A 740 9.49 1.17 17.07
N ILE A 741 8.94 0.27 16.27
CA ILE A 741 8.82 0.46 14.83
C ILE A 741 7.42 0.13 14.34
N GLY A 742 6.98 0.86 13.32
CA GLY A 742 5.88 0.48 12.44
C GLY A 742 6.46 -0.15 11.18
N THR A 743 5.94 -1.31 10.80
CA THR A 743 6.31 -1.96 9.55
C THR A 743 5.15 -1.92 8.57
N HIS A 744 5.47 -1.79 7.28
CA HIS A 744 4.49 -2.07 6.25
C HIS A 744 4.24 -3.57 6.23
N ASN A 745 2.97 -3.93 6.39
CA ASN A 745 2.44 -5.29 6.32
C ASN A 745 2.92 -6.30 7.38
N ARG A 746 3.56 -5.88 8.48
CA ARG A 746 3.94 -6.80 9.58
C ARG A 746 3.65 -6.26 10.97
N GLY A 747 2.82 -5.22 11.08
CA GLY A 747 2.43 -4.62 12.34
C GLY A 747 3.54 -3.80 13.03
N ALA A 748 3.39 -3.59 14.32
CA ALA A 748 4.32 -2.86 15.17
C ALA A 748 5.22 -3.82 15.98
N TRP A 749 6.45 -3.38 16.29
CA TRP A 749 7.44 -4.17 17.02
C TRP A 749 8.18 -3.32 18.03
N GLU A 750 8.75 -3.95 19.07
CA GLU A 750 9.65 -3.28 20.01
C GLU A 750 10.87 -4.11 20.39
N VAL A 751 11.94 -3.44 20.79
CA VAL A 751 13.18 -4.05 21.28
C VAL A 751 13.85 -3.18 22.35
N ASP A 752 14.45 -3.81 23.36
CA ASP A 752 15.21 -3.11 24.40
C ASP A 752 16.55 -2.60 23.85
N ILE A 753 16.98 -1.40 24.28
CA ILE A 753 18.23 -0.77 23.82
C ILE A 753 19.24 -0.37 24.90
#